data_AF-A0A957JZN6-F1
#
_entry.id   AF-A0A957JZN6-F1
#
_cell.length_a   1.000
_cell.length_b   1.000
_cell.length_c   1.000
_cell.angle_alpha   90.00
_cell.angle_beta   90.00
_cell.angle_gamma   90.00
#
_symmetry.space_group_name_H-M   'P 1'
#
loop_
_entity.id
_entity.type
_entity.pdbx_description
1 polymer ?
#
loop_
_entity_poly.entity_id
_entity_poly.type
_entity_poly.pdbx_seq_one_letter_code
_entity_poly.pdbx_strand_id
1 'polypeptide(L)'
;TAYINGINAFLDQEKWPVEFSLLRHRPEPWQPLDSLAFARLQMWALSYGYAGELVRARLTAKVGPAAAELEPHYPAENPVTLPDGLELNALRLETVLTAGRDALIGRDMEGGGRGSNGWVIGPGRSTTGKPILGNDMHLPVTTPSIWYQLHLHQEDGLQLAGVSQPGMPYVLVGHNERIAWGATLAFADVEDIFLEKLELDEAGELTGRYATSEGWQPLTSRSETIAIRGRQPHEEIVRLTRHGPLIGALLPDDQTFASKSSQYQLGLALQSSALQQEHQISGFAGLNEARNWSEFAAAVGQIEAPPLNLLYADVDGNIGYYMSGRVPVRQSGDGRLPAPGWADTHEWQGYIPHEEMPHSLNPAQGYIVTCNHRVVDDRYPHHLGALWVNGYRARRLVALIESQPQLTLADCRRLQYDFHCEPGRELAALVAGLPLADAQATECQALLRGWDGALTTATVAGTVYQVFLQEMATIILEPHLGAELLSSLLGTGLHETLAPITEFYGYWPDMLRAMILDEASVWLPGGLATEATVARGLRATWETLSQRLGTDPGQWQWGRLHDVTFQHHLARQAPFDTIFSVGPFPIGGDTDTVTQTAIRPGEPFANNAFSVSNRHIWNLADFEESLGEIAPGQSGHLASPHYADMVPLWLAGEHHPLPWARAQVLAAALHHLQLSPKT
;
A
#
# COMPACT_ATOMS: atom_id res chain seq x y z
N THR A 1 -23.58 -11.30 -11.61
CA THR A 1 -24.94 -10.86 -11.99
C THR A 1 -25.81 -10.48 -10.79
N ALA A 2 -26.13 -11.39 -9.85
CA ALA A 2 -27.08 -11.09 -8.76
C ALA A 2 -26.77 -9.80 -7.96
N TYR A 3 -25.51 -9.60 -7.58
CA TYR A 3 -24.99 -8.38 -6.94
C TYR A 3 -25.34 -7.09 -7.72
N ILE A 4 -25.13 -7.11 -9.04
CA ILE A 4 -25.39 -5.98 -9.95
C ILE A 4 -26.89 -5.69 -10.07
N ASN A 5 -27.74 -6.74 -10.05
CA ASN A 5 -29.18 -6.57 -9.98
C ASN A 5 -29.60 -5.91 -8.66
N GLY A 6 -28.88 -6.17 -7.56
CA GLY A 6 -29.05 -5.48 -6.28
C GLY A 6 -28.71 -3.99 -6.35
N ILE A 7 -27.56 -3.63 -6.94
CA ILE A 7 -27.17 -2.23 -7.20
C ILE A 7 -28.26 -1.53 -8.03
N ASN A 8 -28.67 -2.12 -9.16
CA ASN A 8 -29.67 -1.53 -10.03
C ASN A 8 -31.05 -1.41 -9.36
N ALA A 9 -31.44 -2.36 -8.50
CA ALA A 9 -32.65 -2.27 -7.68
C ALA A 9 -32.59 -1.21 -6.56
N PHE A 10 -31.40 -0.71 -6.21
CA PHE A 10 -31.23 0.49 -5.39
C PHE A 10 -31.28 1.77 -6.25
N LEU A 11 -30.57 1.80 -7.38
CA LEU A 11 -30.58 2.94 -8.32
C LEU A 11 -32.00 3.28 -8.81
N ASP A 12 -32.82 2.26 -9.10
CA ASP A 12 -34.25 2.31 -9.46
C ASP A 12 -35.12 3.11 -8.46
N GLN A 13 -34.68 3.32 -7.22
CA GLN A 13 -35.46 4.02 -6.20
C GLN A 13 -35.29 5.55 -6.24
N GLU A 14 -34.33 6.06 -7.04
CA GLU A 14 -33.96 7.47 -7.16
C GLU A 14 -33.63 8.19 -5.81
N LYS A 15 -33.32 7.42 -4.77
CA LYS A 15 -32.86 7.90 -3.45
C LYS A 15 -31.32 7.98 -3.41
N TRP A 16 -30.74 8.70 -4.36
CA TRP A 16 -29.27 8.80 -4.45
C TRP A 16 -28.72 9.82 -3.44
N PRO A 17 -27.46 9.65 -3.01
CA PRO A 17 -26.74 10.67 -2.25
C PRO A 17 -26.77 12.05 -2.94
N VAL A 18 -26.73 13.13 -2.15
CA VAL A 18 -26.91 14.53 -2.60
C VAL A 18 -25.85 14.98 -3.61
N GLU A 19 -24.69 14.34 -3.56
CA GLU A 19 -23.55 14.40 -4.46
C GLU A 19 -23.97 14.32 -5.94
N PHE A 20 -24.87 13.39 -6.29
CA PHE A 20 -25.40 13.25 -7.66
C PHE A 20 -26.18 14.49 -8.12
N SER A 21 -26.93 15.11 -7.20
CA SER A 21 -27.68 16.35 -7.46
C SER A 21 -26.74 17.55 -7.60
N LEU A 22 -25.70 17.65 -6.76
CA LEU A 22 -24.68 18.70 -6.82
C LEU A 22 -23.87 18.64 -8.12
N LEU A 23 -23.38 17.45 -8.49
CA LEU A 23 -22.63 17.20 -9.73
C LEU A 23 -23.49 17.29 -10.99
N ARG A 24 -24.83 17.31 -10.86
CA ARG A 24 -25.80 17.18 -11.96
C ARG A 24 -25.44 15.97 -12.82
N HIS A 25 -25.38 14.82 -12.18
CA HIS A 25 -25.11 13.52 -12.80
C HIS A 25 -26.22 12.56 -12.39
N ARG A 26 -26.74 11.80 -13.36
CA ARG A 26 -27.64 10.69 -13.13
C ARG A 26 -26.82 9.41 -13.29
N PRO A 27 -26.78 8.50 -12.30
CA PRO A 27 -26.05 7.25 -12.45
C PRO A 27 -26.65 6.43 -13.60
N GLU A 28 -25.78 5.79 -14.37
CA GLU A 28 -26.20 4.82 -15.39
C GLU A 28 -26.43 3.44 -14.73
N PRO A 29 -27.21 2.52 -15.36
CA PRO A 29 -27.41 1.19 -14.80
C PRO A 29 -26.10 0.41 -14.78
N TRP A 30 -25.66 -0.01 -13.60
CA TRP A 30 -24.39 -0.71 -13.39
C TRP A 30 -24.35 -2.02 -14.18
N GLN A 31 -23.22 -2.30 -14.82
CA GLN A 31 -22.97 -3.44 -15.69
C GLN A 31 -21.95 -4.41 -15.05
N PRO A 32 -21.82 -5.66 -15.56
CA PRO A 32 -20.74 -6.55 -15.15
C PRO A 32 -19.36 -5.94 -15.42
N LEU A 33 -19.20 -5.21 -16.52
CA LEU A 33 -17.93 -4.60 -16.92
C LEU A 33 -17.43 -3.55 -15.92
N ASP A 34 -18.33 -2.80 -15.27
CA ASP A 34 -17.95 -1.75 -14.31
C ASP A 34 -17.27 -2.36 -13.08
N SER A 35 -17.78 -3.51 -12.61
CA SER A 35 -17.13 -4.30 -11.55
C SER A 35 -15.80 -4.90 -12.00
N LEU A 36 -15.66 -5.39 -13.25
CA LEU A 36 -14.38 -5.89 -13.76
C LEU A 36 -13.34 -4.76 -13.84
N ALA A 37 -13.74 -3.63 -14.42
CA ALA A 37 -12.86 -2.50 -14.67
C ALA A 37 -12.37 -1.82 -13.38
N PHE A 38 -13.23 -1.79 -12.35
CA PHE A 38 -12.85 -1.37 -11.00
C PHE A 38 -11.81 -2.31 -10.38
N ALA A 39 -12.04 -3.63 -10.37
CA ALA A 39 -11.10 -4.60 -9.81
C ALA A 39 -9.72 -4.48 -10.46
N ARG A 40 -9.69 -4.28 -11.77
CA ARG A 40 -8.48 -4.14 -12.57
C ARG A 40 -7.72 -2.83 -12.34
N LEU A 41 -8.42 -1.72 -12.15
CA LEU A 41 -7.81 -0.46 -11.71
C LEU A 41 -7.06 -0.65 -10.39
N GLN A 42 -7.62 -1.44 -9.48
CA GLN A 42 -6.96 -1.79 -8.21
C GLN A 42 -5.77 -2.74 -8.40
N MET A 43 -5.82 -3.69 -9.34
CA MET A 43 -4.64 -4.52 -9.67
C MET A 43 -3.46 -3.66 -10.11
N TRP A 44 -3.70 -2.68 -10.97
CA TRP A 44 -2.64 -1.79 -11.47
C TRP A 44 -2.17 -0.81 -10.38
N ALA A 45 -3.07 -0.21 -9.60
CA ALA A 45 -2.71 0.63 -8.45
C ALA A 45 -2.10 -0.13 -7.25
N LEU A 46 -1.95 -1.45 -7.35
CA LEU A 46 -1.26 -2.34 -6.42
C LEU A 46 -0.13 -3.14 -7.10
N SER A 47 0.29 -2.74 -8.31
CA SER A 47 1.51 -3.21 -8.98
C SER A 47 2.64 -2.20 -8.77
N TYR A 48 3.89 -2.69 -8.71
CA TYR A 48 5.07 -1.90 -8.39
C TYR A 48 6.31 -2.40 -9.17
N GLY A 49 7.35 -1.54 -9.23
CA GLY A 49 8.60 -1.75 -9.97
C GLY A 49 8.95 -0.51 -10.79
N TYR A 50 8.06 -0.13 -11.70
CA TYR A 50 8.31 0.89 -12.72
C TYR A 50 8.58 2.30 -12.17
N ALA A 51 8.00 2.64 -11.00
CA ALA A 51 8.22 3.94 -10.39
C ALA A 51 9.61 4.04 -9.75
N GLY A 52 10.07 2.98 -9.08
CA GLY A 52 11.41 2.88 -8.51
C GLY A 52 12.51 2.89 -9.58
N GLU A 53 12.29 2.26 -10.74
CA GLU A 53 13.17 2.36 -11.91
C GLU A 53 13.41 3.82 -12.34
N LEU A 54 12.32 4.57 -12.51
CA LEU A 54 12.38 5.95 -12.98
C LEU A 54 13.06 6.87 -11.95
N VAL A 55 12.81 6.66 -10.65
CA VAL A 55 13.51 7.37 -9.56
C VAL A 55 15.02 7.06 -9.58
N ARG A 56 15.43 5.80 -9.67
CA ARG A 56 16.84 5.40 -9.75
C ARG A 56 17.55 5.96 -10.98
N ALA A 57 16.90 5.93 -12.14
CA ALA A 57 17.44 6.47 -13.37
C ALA A 57 17.64 8.00 -13.26
N ARG A 58 16.67 8.73 -12.72
CA ARG A 58 16.76 10.18 -12.45
C ARG A 58 17.89 10.51 -11.47
N LEU A 59 18.00 9.79 -10.35
CA LEU A 59 19.08 9.96 -9.38
C LEU A 59 20.45 9.70 -10.00
N THR A 60 20.61 8.59 -10.72
CA THR A 60 21.86 8.21 -11.39
C THR A 60 22.26 9.24 -12.45
N ALA A 61 21.31 9.76 -13.24
CA ALA A 61 21.56 10.81 -14.22
C ALA A 61 21.91 12.17 -13.57
N LYS A 62 21.33 12.47 -12.40
CA LYS A 62 21.54 13.74 -11.68
C LYS A 62 22.89 13.80 -10.97
N VAL A 63 23.27 12.75 -10.23
CA VAL A 63 24.41 12.78 -9.29
C VAL A 63 25.43 11.64 -9.50
N GLY A 64 25.23 10.78 -10.50
CA GLY A 64 26.19 9.74 -10.86
C GLY A 64 26.42 8.75 -9.72
N PRO A 65 27.68 8.35 -9.44
CA PRO A 65 27.99 7.36 -8.39
C PRO A 65 27.46 7.69 -6.99
N ALA A 66 27.24 8.96 -6.65
CA ALA A 66 26.68 9.36 -5.35
C ALA A 66 25.24 8.85 -5.12
N ALA A 67 24.53 8.44 -6.18
CA ALA A 67 23.22 7.81 -6.07
C ALA A 67 23.26 6.45 -5.36
N ALA A 68 24.43 5.79 -5.23
CA ALA A 68 24.54 4.51 -4.54
C ALA A 68 24.24 4.62 -3.02
N GLU A 69 24.62 5.72 -2.37
CA GLU A 69 24.23 6.03 -0.99
C GLU A 69 22.76 6.49 -0.87
N LEU A 70 22.06 6.65 -2.00
CA LEU A 70 20.63 6.99 -2.05
C LEU A 70 19.73 5.80 -2.47
N GLU A 71 20.31 4.64 -2.75
CA GLU A 71 19.53 3.40 -2.97
C GLU A 71 18.93 2.95 -1.63
N PRO A 72 17.64 2.61 -1.56
CA PRO A 72 17.04 2.11 -0.33
C PRO A 72 17.53 0.69 -0.02
N HIS A 73 17.96 0.47 1.22
CA HIS A 73 18.47 -0.82 1.69
C HIS A 73 17.51 -1.40 2.73
N TYR A 74 17.22 -2.71 2.65
CA TYR A 74 16.44 -3.41 3.68
C TYR A 74 17.34 -3.68 4.90
N PRO A 75 17.01 -3.19 6.12
CA PRO A 75 17.80 -3.45 7.32
C PRO A 75 17.86 -4.96 7.62
N ALA A 76 19.07 -5.52 7.70
CA ALA A 76 19.28 -6.97 7.87
C ALA A 76 18.82 -7.49 9.25
N GLU A 77 18.62 -6.59 10.20
CA GLU A 77 18.07 -6.82 11.53
C GLU A 77 16.52 -6.81 11.59
N ASN A 78 15.85 -6.50 10.49
CA ASN A 78 14.40 -6.62 10.35
C ASN A 78 14.04 -8.01 9.76
N PRO A 79 12.95 -8.66 10.22
CA PRO A 79 12.62 -10.03 9.80
C PRO A 79 12.21 -10.09 8.33
N VAL A 80 12.23 -11.30 7.75
CA VAL A 80 11.51 -11.62 6.51
C VAL A 80 10.27 -12.46 6.83
N THR A 81 9.27 -12.47 5.95
CA THR A 81 7.99 -13.13 6.26
C THR A 81 8.13 -14.66 6.33
N LEU A 82 8.87 -15.25 5.39
CA LEU A 82 9.20 -16.66 5.31
C LEU A 82 10.74 -16.82 5.24
N PRO A 83 11.43 -17.00 6.39
CA PRO A 83 12.89 -17.10 6.39
C PRO A 83 13.38 -18.31 5.60
N ASP A 84 12.82 -19.50 5.82
CA ASP A 84 13.24 -20.74 5.14
C ASP A 84 12.55 -20.96 3.77
N GLY A 85 11.87 -19.95 3.24
CA GLY A 85 11.28 -19.96 1.90
C GLY A 85 10.02 -20.83 1.79
N LEU A 86 10.14 -22.02 1.21
CA LEU A 86 9.01 -22.92 0.96
C LEU A 86 8.87 -23.98 2.06
N GLU A 87 7.92 -23.78 2.97
CA GLU A 87 7.68 -24.66 4.12
C GLU A 87 6.37 -25.47 3.94
N LEU A 88 6.44 -26.66 3.34
CA LEU A 88 5.29 -27.56 3.18
C LEU A 88 5.30 -28.75 4.13
N ASN A 89 4.49 -28.67 5.20
CA ASN A 89 4.02 -29.86 5.91
C ASN A 89 2.95 -30.57 5.07
N ALA A 90 3.24 -31.78 4.62
CA ALA A 90 2.69 -32.30 3.36
C ALA A 90 1.17 -32.63 3.33
N LEU A 91 0.46 -31.92 2.45
CA LEU A 91 -0.81 -32.31 1.80
C LEU A 91 -0.62 -32.17 0.27
N ARG A 92 -1.36 -32.90 -0.57
CA ARG A 92 -1.16 -32.98 -2.04
C ARG A 92 -2.48 -32.96 -2.84
N LEU A 93 -2.56 -32.16 -3.91
CA LEU A 93 -3.43 -32.32 -5.11
C LEU A 93 -3.21 -31.22 -6.19
N GLU A 94 -3.93 -31.27 -7.32
CA GLU A 94 -3.60 -30.71 -8.68
C GLU A 94 -4.87 -30.29 -9.49
N THR A 95 -4.94 -29.48 -10.58
CA THR A 95 -4.10 -28.49 -11.34
C THR A 95 -4.93 -27.70 -12.43
N VAL A 96 -4.46 -26.52 -12.92
CA VAL A 96 -4.60 -25.92 -14.31
C VAL A 96 -6.01 -25.44 -14.86
N LEU A 97 -6.25 -24.38 -15.67
CA LEU A 97 -5.63 -23.06 -16.07
C LEU A 97 -6.60 -22.19 -16.97
N THR A 98 -6.40 -20.84 -17.04
CA THR A 98 -6.79 -19.84 -18.12
C THR A 98 -8.28 -19.52 -18.44
N ALA A 99 -8.75 -18.30 -18.81
CA ALA A 99 -8.32 -16.86 -18.72
C ALA A 99 -9.47 -15.91 -19.24
N GLY A 100 -9.68 -14.62 -18.91
CA GLY A 100 -9.12 -13.64 -17.94
C GLY A 100 -9.02 -12.17 -18.49
N ARG A 101 -9.27 -11.03 -17.78
CA ARG A 101 -9.15 -9.60 -18.31
C ARG A 101 -9.67 -8.45 -17.39
N ASP A 102 -9.15 -7.20 -17.51
CA ASP A 102 -9.53 -6.17 -18.55
C ASP A 102 -8.47 -5.01 -18.66
N ALA A 103 -8.58 -3.66 -18.52
CA ALA A 103 -9.60 -2.60 -18.36
C ALA A 103 -8.95 -1.18 -18.55
N LEU A 104 -9.70 -0.05 -18.40
CA LEU A 104 -9.15 1.29 -18.03
C LEU A 104 -10.22 2.27 -17.46
N ILE A 105 -10.06 2.64 -16.20
CA ILE A 105 -10.78 3.67 -15.39
C ILE A 105 -9.68 4.27 -14.46
N GLY A 106 -9.72 5.42 -13.79
CA GLY A 106 -10.63 6.58 -13.69
C GLY A 106 -10.10 7.52 -12.58
N ARG A 107 -10.45 8.81 -12.55
CA ARG A 107 -9.76 9.82 -11.70
C ARG A 107 -10.41 10.17 -10.34
N ASP A 108 -11.30 9.32 -9.85
CA ASP A 108 -11.98 9.47 -8.54
C ASP A 108 -11.60 8.36 -7.53
N MET A 109 -10.52 7.60 -7.82
CA MET A 109 -10.08 6.43 -7.06
C MET A 109 -8.70 6.66 -6.45
N GLU A 110 -8.62 6.88 -5.14
CA GLU A 110 -7.34 7.03 -4.42
C GLU A 110 -6.69 5.66 -4.14
N GLY A 111 -6.08 5.09 -5.18
CA GLY A 111 -5.13 3.98 -5.04
C GLY A 111 -3.75 4.52 -4.64
N GLY A 112 -3.13 3.97 -3.60
CA GLY A 112 -1.82 4.47 -3.12
C GLY A 112 -1.40 4.16 -1.69
N GLY A 113 -2.16 3.35 -0.94
CA GLY A 113 -1.75 2.91 0.39
C GLY A 113 -0.61 1.89 0.33
N ARG A 114 0.56 2.22 0.88
CA ARG A 114 1.73 1.32 0.90
C ARG A 114 1.78 0.38 2.12
N GLY A 115 0.69 0.29 2.89
CA GLY A 115 0.69 -0.34 4.19
C GLY A 115 -0.45 -1.34 4.41
N SER A 116 -0.18 -2.36 5.22
CA SER A 116 -1.13 -3.20 5.94
C SER A 116 -0.33 -3.98 7.00
N ASN A 117 -0.92 -4.40 8.11
CA ASN A 117 -0.40 -5.51 8.90
C ASN A 117 -1.30 -6.74 8.75
N GLY A 118 -0.69 -7.92 8.79
CA GLY A 118 -1.39 -9.18 8.92
C GLY A 118 -0.56 -10.12 9.79
N TRP A 119 -1.21 -10.87 10.67
CA TRP A 119 -0.56 -11.92 11.44
C TRP A 119 -1.48 -13.10 11.66
N VAL A 120 -0.90 -14.29 11.84
CA VAL A 120 -1.60 -15.50 12.27
C VAL A 120 -0.86 -16.07 13.47
N ILE A 121 -1.59 -16.30 14.58
CA ILE A 121 -1.07 -17.01 15.75
C ILE A 121 -1.60 -18.44 15.69
N GLY A 122 -0.72 -19.43 15.72
CA GLY A 122 -1.08 -20.85 15.71
C GLY A 122 -1.63 -21.35 17.05
N PRO A 123 -2.29 -22.53 17.07
CA PRO A 123 -2.99 -23.05 18.25
C PRO A 123 -2.08 -23.22 19.48
N GLY A 124 -0.80 -23.52 19.29
CA GLY A 124 0.17 -23.62 20.39
C GLY A 124 0.50 -22.28 21.06
N ARG A 125 0.36 -21.16 20.34
CA ARG A 125 0.61 -19.78 20.82
C ARG A 125 -0.68 -18.99 21.08
N SER A 126 -1.86 -19.61 21.00
CA SER A 126 -3.14 -18.99 21.29
C SER A 126 -3.73 -19.54 22.59
N THR A 127 -4.25 -18.67 23.46
CA THR A 127 -4.98 -19.14 24.66
C THR A 127 -6.33 -19.78 24.34
N THR A 128 -6.84 -19.67 23.11
CA THR A 128 -8.08 -20.34 22.68
C THR A 128 -7.84 -21.78 22.22
N GLY A 129 -6.58 -22.21 22.04
CA GLY A 129 -6.22 -23.53 21.53
C GLY A 129 -6.51 -23.74 20.03
N LYS A 130 -6.93 -22.68 19.32
CA LYS A 130 -7.11 -22.61 17.86
C LYS A 130 -6.44 -21.35 17.32
N PRO A 131 -6.25 -21.25 16.00
CA PRO A 131 -5.68 -20.04 15.40
C PRO A 131 -6.44 -18.77 15.75
N ILE A 132 -5.70 -17.66 15.78
CA ILE A 132 -6.27 -16.31 15.72
C ILE A 132 -5.58 -15.63 14.54
N LEU A 133 -6.35 -14.96 13.67
CA LEU A 133 -5.83 -14.20 12.54
C LEU A 133 -6.25 -12.73 12.71
N GLY A 134 -5.29 -11.81 12.70
CA GLY A 134 -5.55 -10.38 12.68
C GLY A 134 -5.04 -9.72 11.40
N ASN A 135 -5.82 -8.79 10.86
CA ASN A 135 -5.46 -8.04 9.66
C ASN A 135 -6.04 -6.63 9.72
N ASP A 136 -5.23 -5.67 9.32
CA ASP A 136 -5.56 -4.25 9.22
C ASP A 136 -4.87 -3.69 7.98
N MET A 137 -5.63 -3.03 7.11
CA MET A 137 -5.12 -2.54 5.82
C MET A 137 -4.98 -1.02 5.87
N HIS A 138 -3.88 -0.48 5.35
CA HIS A 138 -3.57 0.95 5.44
C HIS A 138 -3.68 1.62 4.08
N LEU A 139 -4.79 2.34 3.88
CA LEU A 139 -5.17 3.00 2.63
C LEU A 139 -5.43 4.49 2.90
N PRO A 140 -5.58 5.33 1.87
CA PRO A 140 -6.15 6.67 2.05
C PRO A 140 -7.49 6.56 2.81
N VAL A 141 -7.62 7.36 3.88
CA VAL A 141 -8.80 7.31 4.76
C VAL A 141 -9.82 8.35 4.30
N THR A 142 -10.79 7.89 3.51
CA THR A 142 -11.77 8.72 2.82
C THR A 142 -13.14 8.72 3.51
N THR A 143 -14.00 9.67 3.13
CA THR A 143 -15.45 9.56 3.29
C THR A 143 -16.09 9.49 1.89
N PRO A 144 -16.95 8.51 1.56
CA PRO A 144 -17.22 7.26 2.29
C PRO A 144 -15.96 6.45 2.60
N SER A 145 -16.10 5.50 3.53
CA SER A 145 -15.09 4.45 3.69
C SER A 145 -14.91 3.69 2.37
N ILE A 146 -13.67 3.33 2.06
CA ILE A 146 -13.35 2.41 0.97
C ILE A 146 -13.85 0.98 1.25
N TRP A 147 -14.05 0.63 2.52
CA TRP A 147 -14.53 -0.68 2.94
C TRP A 147 -16.05 -0.69 3.16
N TYR A 148 -16.64 -1.84 2.86
CA TYR A 148 -17.98 -2.19 3.29
C TYR A 148 -17.93 -3.54 4.03
N GLN A 149 -18.19 -3.50 5.32
CA GLN A 149 -18.21 -4.67 6.20
C GLN A 149 -19.56 -5.39 6.05
N LEU A 150 -19.54 -6.70 5.86
CA LEU A 150 -20.73 -7.46 5.47
C LEU A 150 -20.71 -8.90 5.99
N HIS A 151 -21.91 -9.47 6.10
CA HIS A 151 -22.16 -10.88 6.43
C HIS A 151 -23.18 -11.43 5.42
N LEU A 152 -22.81 -12.49 4.71
CA LEU A 152 -23.69 -13.23 3.80
C LEU A 152 -23.99 -14.60 4.40
N HIS A 153 -25.24 -15.06 4.28
CA HIS A 153 -25.69 -16.37 4.77
C HIS A 153 -26.74 -16.91 3.80
N GLN A 154 -26.41 -17.99 3.09
CA GLN A 154 -27.36 -18.79 2.31
C GLN A 154 -27.77 -20.03 3.12
N GLU A 155 -29.07 -20.25 3.31
CA GLU A 155 -29.58 -21.23 4.31
C GLU A 155 -29.12 -22.69 4.08
N ASP A 156 -28.95 -23.09 2.82
CA ASP A 156 -28.36 -24.38 2.40
C ASP A 156 -27.06 -24.16 1.59
N GLY A 157 -26.21 -23.20 2.00
CA GLY A 157 -25.05 -22.81 1.20
C GLY A 157 -23.97 -22.07 1.97
N LEU A 158 -23.37 -21.06 1.34
CA LEU A 158 -22.18 -20.38 1.84
C LEU A 158 -22.54 -19.34 2.93
N GLN A 159 -21.75 -19.33 4.01
CA GLN A 159 -21.76 -18.28 5.02
C GLN A 159 -20.39 -17.57 5.03
N LEU A 160 -20.39 -16.22 5.00
CA LEU A 160 -19.21 -15.37 4.84
C LEU A 160 -19.31 -14.13 5.73
N ALA A 161 -18.24 -13.70 6.40
CA ALA A 161 -18.18 -12.38 7.03
C ALA A 161 -16.80 -11.74 6.93
N GLY A 162 -16.76 -10.40 6.85
CA GLY A 162 -15.54 -9.62 6.71
C GLY A 162 -15.78 -8.31 5.96
N VAL A 163 -14.79 -7.85 5.20
CA VAL A 163 -14.88 -6.64 4.36
C VAL A 163 -14.77 -6.95 2.88
N SER A 164 -15.49 -6.13 2.10
CA SER A 164 -15.33 -5.98 0.66
C SER A 164 -15.27 -4.49 0.30
N GLN A 165 -15.21 -4.17 -0.98
CA GLN A 165 -15.23 -2.80 -1.48
C GLN A 165 -16.47 -2.58 -2.36
N PRO A 166 -17.11 -1.40 -2.35
CA PRO A 166 -18.25 -1.12 -3.21
C PRO A 166 -17.93 -1.40 -4.69
N GLY A 167 -18.76 -2.21 -5.34
CA GLY A 167 -18.53 -2.70 -6.71
C GLY A 167 -18.00 -4.15 -6.77
N MET A 168 -17.39 -4.68 -5.69
CA MET A 168 -16.92 -6.06 -5.60
C MET A 168 -17.97 -7.01 -5.01
N PRO A 169 -18.21 -8.21 -5.59
CA PRO A 169 -19.29 -9.11 -5.18
C PRO A 169 -18.91 -10.13 -4.07
N TYR A 170 -17.64 -10.21 -3.67
CA TYR A 170 -17.13 -11.23 -2.73
C TYR A 170 -16.44 -10.57 -1.52
N VAL A 171 -16.32 -11.29 -0.40
CA VAL A 171 -15.48 -10.84 0.73
C VAL A 171 -14.02 -10.89 0.27
N LEU A 172 -13.32 -9.76 0.35
CA LEU A 172 -11.91 -9.70 -0.05
C LEU A 172 -11.00 -10.20 1.09
N VAL A 173 -11.38 -9.88 2.32
CA VAL A 173 -10.64 -10.16 3.56
C VAL A 173 -11.66 -10.48 4.65
N GLY A 174 -11.55 -11.65 5.30
CA GLY A 174 -12.61 -12.17 6.16
C GLY A 174 -12.51 -13.66 6.45
N HIS A 175 -13.66 -14.30 6.66
CA HIS A 175 -13.77 -15.73 6.93
C HIS A 175 -15.07 -16.34 6.41
N ASN A 176 -15.10 -17.67 6.35
CA ASN A 176 -16.29 -18.48 6.15
C ASN A 176 -16.49 -19.43 7.36
N GLU A 177 -17.29 -20.50 7.22
CA GLU A 177 -17.50 -21.50 8.29
C GLU A 177 -16.25 -22.30 8.71
N ARG A 178 -15.16 -22.23 7.93
CA ARG A 178 -14.05 -23.19 7.96
C ARG A 178 -12.68 -22.55 7.99
N ILE A 179 -12.48 -21.47 7.24
CA ILE A 179 -11.21 -20.78 7.10
C ILE A 179 -11.37 -19.27 7.29
N ALA A 180 -10.30 -18.60 7.69
CA ALA A 180 -10.16 -17.16 7.67
C ALA A 180 -8.93 -16.76 6.84
N TRP A 181 -9.00 -15.63 6.15
CA TRP A 181 -7.92 -15.11 5.32
C TRP A 181 -7.77 -13.59 5.45
N GLY A 182 -6.52 -13.15 5.55
CA GLY A 182 -6.12 -11.74 5.56
C GLY A 182 -5.20 -11.43 4.39
N ALA A 183 -5.11 -10.16 4.00
CA ALA A 183 -4.28 -9.71 2.89
C ALA A 183 -3.34 -8.57 3.30
N THR A 184 -2.11 -8.60 2.78
CA THR A 184 -1.26 -7.41 2.69
C THR A 184 -0.62 -7.34 1.30
N LEU A 185 -0.29 -6.16 0.79
CA LEU A 185 0.47 -6.00 -0.46
C LEU A 185 1.87 -6.61 -0.33
N ALA A 186 2.32 -7.36 -1.35
CA ALA A 186 3.60 -8.08 -1.32
C ALA A 186 4.84 -7.27 -1.71
N PHE A 187 4.66 -6.14 -2.42
CA PHE A 187 5.73 -5.45 -3.16
C PHE A 187 6.57 -6.40 -4.03
N ALA A 188 5.90 -7.36 -4.69
CA ALA A 188 6.55 -8.10 -5.75
C ALA A 188 6.71 -7.18 -6.96
N ASP A 189 7.92 -7.15 -7.50
CA ASP A 189 8.22 -6.51 -8.75
C ASP A 189 7.58 -7.29 -9.91
N VAL A 190 6.63 -6.65 -10.59
CA VAL A 190 5.83 -7.25 -11.67
C VAL A 190 5.67 -6.33 -12.88
N GLU A 191 6.55 -5.31 -12.98
CA GLU A 191 6.50 -4.26 -13.99
C GLU A 191 7.93 -3.89 -14.44
N ASP A 192 8.12 -3.54 -15.71
CA ASP A 192 9.39 -3.07 -16.27
C ASP A 192 9.15 -1.88 -17.20
N ILE A 193 10.07 -0.92 -17.18
CA ILE A 193 10.18 0.12 -18.20
C ILE A 193 11.14 -0.31 -19.31
N PHE A 194 10.66 -0.28 -20.55
CA PHE A 194 11.48 -0.44 -21.73
C PHE A 194 11.72 0.90 -22.44
N LEU A 195 12.99 1.23 -22.67
CA LEU A 195 13.45 2.32 -23.52
C LEU A 195 13.31 1.92 -24.99
N GLU A 196 12.27 2.45 -25.62
CA GLU A 196 11.92 2.17 -27.01
C GLU A 196 12.53 3.22 -27.93
N LYS A 197 13.17 2.80 -29.03
CA LYS A 197 13.57 3.73 -30.10
C LYS A 197 12.40 3.88 -31.06
N LEU A 198 11.77 5.05 -31.05
CA LEU A 198 10.68 5.40 -31.95
C LEU A 198 11.26 6.10 -33.19
N GLU A 199 10.98 5.57 -34.37
CA GLU A 199 11.58 6.02 -35.63
C GLU A 199 11.09 7.42 -36.04
N LEU A 200 12.01 8.20 -36.64
CA LEU A 200 11.75 9.52 -37.18
C LEU A 200 11.96 9.58 -38.69
N ASP A 201 11.19 10.43 -39.37
CA ASP A 201 11.41 10.78 -40.77
C ASP A 201 12.44 11.92 -40.96
N GLU A 202 12.66 12.34 -42.21
CA GLU A 202 13.58 13.44 -42.54
C GLU A 202 13.14 14.82 -42.03
N ALA A 203 11.86 14.99 -41.64
CA ALA A 203 11.35 16.19 -40.99
C ALA A 203 11.53 16.16 -39.46
N GLY A 204 11.84 14.98 -38.89
CA GLY A 204 11.96 14.76 -37.45
C GLY A 204 10.65 14.39 -36.76
N GLU A 205 9.65 13.97 -37.52
CA GLU A 205 8.32 13.50 -37.08
C GLU A 205 8.28 11.97 -36.93
N LEU A 206 7.38 11.46 -36.09
CA LEU A 206 7.26 10.03 -35.80
C LEU A 206 6.62 9.24 -36.96
N THR A 207 7.32 8.23 -37.48
CA THR A 207 6.83 7.41 -38.62
C THR A 207 5.72 6.41 -38.23
N GLY A 208 5.54 6.18 -36.93
CA GLY A 208 4.70 5.10 -36.41
C GLY A 208 5.41 3.75 -36.27
N ARG A 209 6.75 3.69 -36.36
CA ARG A 209 7.56 2.49 -36.12
C ARG A 209 8.46 2.60 -34.90
N TYR A 210 8.88 1.45 -34.37
CA TYR A 210 9.86 1.31 -33.28
C TYR A 210 10.90 0.22 -33.60
N ALA A 211 12.09 0.30 -33.01
CA ALA A 211 13.17 -0.67 -33.27
C ALA A 211 13.03 -1.92 -32.40
N THR A 212 13.26 -3.08 -33.00
CA THR A 212 13.42 -4.39 -32.37
C THR A 212 14.70 -5.05 -32.86
N SER A 213 15.04 -6.24 -32.36
CA SER A 213 16.12 -7.08 -32.90
C SER A 213 15.98 -7.41 -34.39
N GLU A 214 14.74 -7.47 -34.90
CA GLU A 214 14.41 -7.71 -36.31
C GLU A 214 14.45 -6.43 -37.17
N GLY A 215 14.61 -5.26 -36.55
CA GLY A 215 14.56 -3.95 -37.20
C GLY A 215 13.30 -3.14 -36.88
N TRP A 216 12.90 -2.25 -37.79
CA TRP A 216 11.80 -1.30 -37.59
C TRP A 216 10.42 -1.95 -37.76
N GLN A 217 9.75 -2.21 -36.64
CA GLN A 217 8.41 -2.80 -36.57
C GLN A 217 7.32 -1.72 -36.36
N PRO A 218 6.07 -1.92 -36.83
CA PRO A 218 4.99 -0.95 -36.65
C PRO A 218 4.49 -0.91 -35.20
N LEU A 219 4.19 0.29 -34.70
CA LEU A 219 3.41 0.48 -33.46
C LEU A 219 1.96 0.07 -33.70
N THR A 220 1.37 -0.69 -32.77
CA THR A 220 -0.09 -0.84 -32.74
C THR A 220 -0.69 0.41 -32.09
N SER A 221 -1.76 0.96 -32.66
CA SER A 221 -2.41 2.18 -32.15
C SER A 221 -3.93 2.00 -32.05
N ARG A 222 -4.52 2.53 -30.98
CA ARG A 222 -5.98 2.67 -30.80
C ARG A 222 -6.33 4.11 -30.41
N SER A 223 -7.48 4.60 -30.88
CA SER A 223 -8.04 5.88 -30.44
C SER A 223 -9.11 5.60 -29.38
N GLU A 224 -9.03 6.29 -28.24
CA GLU A 224 -9.99 6.20 -27.14
C GLU A 224 -10.63 7.58 -26.94
N THR A 225 -11.93 7.71 -27.24
CA THR A 225 -12.66 8.98 -27.15
C THR A 225 -13.11 9.27 -25.72
N ILE A 226 -12.43 10.19 -25.02
CA ILE A 226 -12.76 10.61 -23.66
C ILE A 226 -13.71 11.83 -23.71
N ALA A 227 -14.98 11.63 -23.37
CA ALA A 227 -15.99 12.69 -23.38
C ALA A 227 -15.84 13.64 -22.17
N ILE A 228 -15.43 14.90 -22.41
CA ILE A 228 -15.21 15.90 -21.35
C ILE A 228 -16.41 16.84 -21.23
N ARG A 229 -17.03 16.91 -20.04
CA ARG A 229 -18.21 17.74 -19.76
C ARG A 229 -17.95 19.22 -20.10
N GLY A 230 -18.70 19.76 -21.07
CA GLY A 230 -18.64 21.17 -21.47
C GLY A 230 -17.42 21.55 -22.33
N ARG A 231 -16.67 20.57 -22.84
CA ARG A 231 -15.57 20.75 -23.80
C ARG A 231 -15.80 19.83 -25.01
N GLN A 232 -14.89 19.87 -25.98
CA GLN A 232 -14.82 18.79 -26.98
C GLN A 232 -14.32 17.50 -26.30
N PRO A 233 -14.67 16.31 -26.83
CA PRO A 233 -14.00 15.07 -26.45
C PRO A 233 -12.50 15.17 -26.69
N HIS A 234 -11.73 14.48 -25.85
CA HIS A 234 -10.30 14.28 -26.03
C HIS A 234 -10.08 12.92 -26.70
N GLU A 235 -9.40 12.92 -27.85
CA GLU A 235 -8.98 11.69 -28.54
C GLU A 235 -7.61 11.26 -28.01
N GLU A 236 -7.57 10.22 -27.20
CA GLU A 236 -6.32 9.66 -26.69
C GLU A 236 -5.80 8.56 -27.65
N ILE A 237 -4.59 8.72 -28.18
CA ILE A 237 -4.00 7.77 -29.14
C ILE A 237 -3.03 6.86 -28.38
N VAL A 238 -3.57 5.80 -27.78
CA VAL A 238 -2.77 4.80 -27.06
C VAL A 238 -1.96 3.99 -28.06
N ARG A 239 -0.63 4.17 -28.01
CA ARG A 239 0.37 3.46 -28.82
C ARG A 239 1.00 2.32 -28.02
N LEU A 240 1.15 1.17 -28.66
CA LEU A 240 1.60 -0.09 -28.07
C LEU A 240 2.82 -0.62 -28.83
N THR A 241 3.85 -1.03 -28.09
CA THR A 241 4.97 -1.85 -28.57
C THR A 241 4.75 -3.32 -28.19
N ARG A 242 5.76 -4.20 -28.35
CA ARG A 242 5.69 -5.57 -27.83
C ARG A 242 5.68 -5.65 -26.30
N HIS A 243 6.27 -4.66 -25.62
CA HIS A 243 6.39 -4.62 -24.16
C HIS A 243 5.13 -4.04 -23.51
N GLY A 244 4.49 -3.04 -24.13
CA GLY A 244 3.21 -2.50 -23.67
C GLY A 244 2.91 -1.09 -24.17
N PRO A 245 2.03 -0.32 -23.48
CA PRO A 245 1.72 1.06 -23.84
C PRO A 245 2.92 1.99 -23.65
N LEU A 246 3.08 2.95 -24.58
CA LEU A 246 4.03 4.05 -24.43
C LEU A 246 3.52 5.05 -23.39
N ILE A 247 4.14 5.09 -22.21
CA ILE A 247 3.77 5.95 -21.08
C ILE A 247 4.51 7.29 -21.04
N GLY A 248 5.46 7.54 -21.95
CA GLY A 248 6.31 8.74 -21.92
C GLY A 248 5.56 10.09 -21.93
N ALA A 249 4.32 10.13 -22.43
CA ALA A 249 3.46 11.31 -22.38
C ALA A 249 3.02 11.70 -20.95
N LEU A 250 3.17 10.81 -19.96
CA LEU A 250 2.92 11.08 -18.54
C LEU A 250 4.06 11.87 -17.88
N LEU A 251 5.24 11.95 -18.52
CA LEU A 251 6.44 12.62 -18.01
C LEU A 251 6.91 13.74 -18.97
N PRO A 252 6.05 14.71 -19.34
CA PRO A 252 6.28 15.61 -20.48
C PRO A 252 7.50 16.54 -20.33
N ASP A 253 7.88 16.88 -19.10
CA ASP A 253 9.01 17.76 -18.79
C ASP A 253 10.30 16.97 -18.44
N ASP A 254 10.26 15.64 -18.38
CA ASP A 254 11.38 14.80 -17.94
C ASP A 254 12.45 14.60 -19.03
N GLN A 255 13.47 15.44 -18.99
CA GLN A 255 14.61 15.38 -19.91
C GLN A 255 15.55 14.18 -19.66
N THR A 256 15.37 13.39 -18.59
CA THR A 256 16.26 12.25 -18.24
C THR A 256 16.34 11.22 -19.37
N PHE A 257 15.23 11.02 -20.08
CA PHE A 257 15.11 10.04 -21.17
C PHE A 257 15.09 10.69 -22.57
N ALA A 258 15.30 12.02 -22.66
CA ALA A 258 15.15 12.81 -23.89
C ALA A 258 16.34 12.69 -24.86
N SER A 259 16.69 11.47 -25.26
CA SER A 259 17.67 11.22 -26.32
C SER A 259 16.98 11.20 -27.70
N LYS A 260 17.28 12.20 -28.54
CA LYS A 260 16.85 12.30 -29.94
C LYS A 260 18.04 12.35 -30.89
N SER A 261 17.94 11.61 -31.98
CA SER A 261 18.87 11.57 -33.11
C SER A 261 18.16 11.98 -34.40
N SER A 262 18.85 11.94 -35.54
CA SER A 262 18.23 12.14 -36.86
C SER A 262 17.43 10.94 -37.39
N GLN A 263 17.35 9.83 -36.64
CA GLN A 263 16.64 8.61 -37.05
C GLN A 263 15.64 8.10 -36.02
N TYR A 264 15.78 8.50 -34.76
CA TYR A 264 14.89 8.07 -33.67
C TYR A 264 14.87 9.05 -32.50
N GLN A 265 13.80 9.01 -31.72
CA GLN A 265 13.76 9.50 -30.34
C GLN A 265 13.46 8.34 -29.39
N LEU A 266 13.88 8.44 -28.13
CA LEU A 266 13.44 7.47 -27.12
C LEU A 266 11.97 7.70 -26.71
N GLY A 267 11.33 6.63 -26.28
CA GLY A 267 10.08 6.62 -25.53
C GLY A 267 10.14 5.56 -24.42
N LEU A 268 9.24 5.65 -23.45
CA LEU A 268 9.11 4.70 -22.35
C LEU A 268 7.89 3.83 -22.60
N ALA A 269 8.06 2.51 -22.72
CA ALA A 269 6.96 1.53 -22.69
C ALA A 269 6.89 0.89 -21.29
N LEU A 270 5.67 0.66 -20.79
CA LEU A 270 5.44 -0.06 -19.54
C LEU A 270 5.01 -1.50 -19.85
N GLN A 271 5.81 -2.48 -19.44
CA GLN A 271 5.38 -3.87 -19.36
C GLN A 271 4.90 -4.16 -17.93
N SER A 272 3.75 -4.82 -17.79
CA SER A 272 3.10 -5.03 -16.47
C SER A 272 2.21 -6.26 -16.48
N SER A 273 2.29 -7.08 -15.43
CA SER A 273 1.36 -8.20 -15.21
C SER A 273 -0.09 -7.73 -15.07
N ALA A 274 -0.32 -6.53 -14.52
CA ALA A 274 -1.63 -5.91 -14.39
C ALA A 274 -2.17 -5.30 -15.70
N LEU A 275 -1.51 -5.53 -16.85
CA LEU A 275 -2.03 -5.23 -18.19
C LEU A 275 -2.36 -6.49 -19.02
N GLN A 276 -2.23 -7.70 -18.47
CA GLN A 276 -2.43 -8.98 -19.17
C GLN A 276 -3.72 -9.71 -18.78
N GLN A 277 -4.13 -10.78 -19.47
CA GLN A 277 -5.29 -11.59 -19.07
C GLN A 277 -5.07 -12.25 -17.70
N GLU A 278 -5.97 -12.01 -16.75
CA GLU A 278 -5.94 -12.58 -15.39
C GLU A 278 -7.35 -12.96 -14.87
N HIS A 279 -7.44 -13.70 -13.76
CA HIS A 279 -8.70 -14.23 -13.22
C HIS A 279 -8.98 -13.84 -11.77
N GLN A 280 -8.47 -12.71 -11.28
CA GLN A 280 -8.44 -12.38 -9.85
C GLN A 280 -9.81 -12.52 -9.17
N ILE A 281 -10.90 -12.14 -9.83
CA ILE A 281 -12.27 -12.27 -9.33
C ILE A 281 -12.70 -13.74 -9.15
N SER A 282 -12.23 -14.66 -9.99
CA SER A 282 -12.41 -16.12 -9.82
C SER A 282 -11.56 -16.65 -8.67
N GLY A 283 -10.37 -16.08 -8.45
CA GLY A 283 -9.54 -16.37 -7.27
C GLY A 283 -10.21 -15.95 -5.97
N PHE A 284 -10.74 -14.72 -5.89
CA PHE A 284 -11.52 -14.28 -4.72
C PHE A 284 -12.79 -15.10 -4.52
N ALA A 285 -13.50 -15.51 -5.58
CA ALA A 285 -14.61 -16.46 -5.47
C ALA A 285 -14.15 -17.78 -4.82
N GLY A 286 -13.04 -18.35 -5.30
CA GLY A 286 -12.43 -19.55 -4.73
C GLY A 286 -12.01 -19.40 -3.26
N LEU A 287 -11.46 -18.25 -2.87
CA LEU A 287 -11.14 -17.96 -1.46
C LEU A 287 -12.38 -17.95 -0.56
N ASN A 288 -13.50 -17.43 -1.06
CA ASN A 288 -14.76 -17.40 -0.32
C ASN A 288 -15.33 -18.83 -0.16
N GLU A 289 -15.21 -19.67 -1.19
CA GLU A 289 -15.71 -21.06 -1.20
C GLU A 289 -14.78 -22.08 -0.50
N ALA A 290 -13.48 -21.79 -0.37
CA ALA A 290 -12.46 -22.72 0.11
C ALA A 290 -12.65 -23.16 1.59
N ARG A 291 -12.42 -24.46 1.86
CA ARG A 291 -12.72 -25.12 3.14
C ARG A 291 -11.48 -25.71 3.84
N ASN A 292 -10.33 -25.66 3.17
CA ASN A 292 -9.03 -26.20 3.58
C ASN A 292 -7.88 -25.53 2.78
N TRP A 293 -6.64 -25.83 3.17
CA TRP A 293 -5.43 -25.27 2.57
C TRP A 293 -5.30 -25.51 1.05
N SER A 294 -5.66 -26.69 0.56
CA SER A 294 -5.50 -27.03 -0.87
C SER A 294 -6.46 -26.24 -1.76
N GLU A 295 -7.70 -26.04 -1.31
CA GLU A 295 -8.67 -25.18 -1.99
C GLU A 295 -8.25 -23.70 -1.91
N PHE A 296 -7.73 -23.24 -0.77
CA PHE A 296 -7.18 -21.90 -0.60
C PHE A 296 -6.01 -21.64 -1.57
N ALA A 297 -5.00 -22.52 -1.59
CA ALA A 297 -3.84 -22.39 -2.48
C ALA A 297 -4.25 -22.37 -3.96
N ALA A 298 -5.14 -23.28 -4.38
CA ALA A 298 -5.65 -23.31 -5.76
C ALA A 298 -6.39 -22.01 -6.14
N ALA A 299 -7.12 -21.39 -5.20
CA ALA A 299 -7.75 -20.09 -5.39
C ALA A 299 -6.72 -18.94 -5.48
N VAL A 300 -5.68 -18.95 -4.65
CA VAL A 300 -4.55 -18.00 -4.74
C VAL A 300 -3.86 -18.08 -6.10
N GLY A 301 -3.72 -19.27 -6.67
CA GLY A 301 -3.18 -19.47 -8.03
C GLY A 301 -3.97 -18.83 -9.17
N GLN A 302 -5.20 -18.33 -8.92
CA GLN A 302 -5.97 -17.53 -9.88
C GLN A 302 -5.83 -16.00 -9.66
N ILE A 303 -5.24 -15.58 -8.54
CA ILE A 303 -4.98 -14.17 -8.19
C ILE A 303 -3.65 -13.75 -8.82
N GLU A 304 -3.67 -13.62 -10.14
CA GLU A 304 -2.48 -13.40 -10.97
C GLU A 304 -2.00 -11.93 -10.98
N ALA A 305 -2.85 -11.01 -10.54
CA ALA A 305 -2.50 -9.64 -10.13
C ALA A 305 -3.56 -9.13 -9.14
N PRO A 306 -3.23 -8.23 -8.19
CA PRO A 306 -1.88 -7.80 -7.84
C PRO A 306 -1.14 -8.88 -7.01
N PRO A 307 0.16 -8.67 -6.71
CA PRO A 307 0.91 -9.54 -5.80
C PRO A 307 0.51 -9.27 -4.33
N LEU A 308 -0.17 -10.24 -3.71
CA LEU A 308 -0.65 -10.16 -2.33
C LEU A 308 -0.04 -11.26 -1.46
N ASN A 309 0.33 -10.88 -0.26
CA ASN A 309 0.64 -11.78 0.84
C ASN A 309 -0.68 -12.22 1.47
N LEU A 310 -1.15 -13.43 1.15
CA LEU A 310 -2.43 -13.95 1.63
C LEU A 310 -2.21 -14.90 2.80
N LEU A 311 -2.74 -14.51 3.96
CA LEU A 311 -2.69 -15.27 5.20
C LEU A 311 -3.84 -16.28 5.26
N TYR A 312 -3.59 -17.40 5.94
CA TYR A 312 -4.52 -18.50 6.10
C TYR A 312 -4.60 -18.97 7.55
N ALA A 313 -5.81 -19.25 8.02
CA ALA A 313 -6.09 -19.95 9.26
C ALA A 313 -7.34 -20.85 9.11
N ASP A 314 -7.40 -21.99 9.80
CA ASP A 314 -8.60 -22.84 9.81
C ASP A 314 -9.05 -23.33 11.19
N VAL A 315 -10.30 -23.79 11.24
CA VAL A 315 -10.92 -24.34 12.45
C VAL A 315 -10.41 -25.74 12.82
N ASP A 316 -9.60 -26.39 11.99
CA ASP A 316 -8.98 -27.68 12.32
C ASP A 316 -7.70 -27.46 13.15
N GLY A 317 -6.98 -26.37 12.87
CA GLY A 317 -5.85 -25.86 13.66
C GLY A 317 -4.68 -25.34 12.84
N ASN A 318 -4.80 -25.30 11.52
CA ASN A 318 -3.69 -24.93 10.64
C ASN A 318 -3.53 -23.41 10.52
N ILE A 319 -2.30 -22.97 10.26
CA ILE A 319 -1.96 -21.61 9.84
C ILE A 319 -1.10 -21.66 8.58
N GLY A 320 -1.21 -20.66 7.71
CA GLY A 320 -0.44 -20.63 6.47
C GLY A 320 -0.33 -19.26 5.83
N TYR A 321 0.44 -19.23 4.75
CA TYR A 321 0.76 -18.04 3.96
C TYR A 321 0.94 -18.47 2.51
N TYR A 322 0.37 -17.74 1.56
CA TYR A 322 0.65 -17.91 0.13
C TYR A 322 0.77 -16.54 -0.55
N MET A 323 1.84 -16.35 -1.33
CA MET A 323 2.03 -15.14 -2.13
C MET A 323 1.38 -15.29 -3.51
N SER A 324 0.47 -14.37 -3.84
CA SER A 324 -0.18 -14.30 -5.16
C SER A 324 0.63 -13.46 -6.16
N GLY A 325 0.14 -13.36 -7.40
CA GLY A 325 0.72 -12.55 -8.47
C GLY A 325 1.61 -13.33 -9.44
N ARG A 326 1.66 -12.86 -10.70
CA ARG A 326 2.61 -13.32 -11.72
C ARG A 326 3.88 -12.48 -11.69
N VAL A 327 4.92 -13.01 -11.05
CA VAL A 327 6.28 -12.41 -11.02
C VAL A 327 7.09 -12.88 -12.23
N PRO A 328 7.67 -11.98 -13.03
CA PRO A 328 8.32 -12.32 -14.30
C PRO A 328 9.71 -12.94 -14.11
N VAL A 329 10.01 -13.97 -14.90
CA VAL A 329 11.37 -14.51 -15.04
C VAL A 329 12.08 -13.75 -16.16
N ARG A 330 12.90 -12.77 -15.79
CA ARG A 330 13.66 -11.91 -16.73
C ARG A 330 14.87 -12.65 -17.30
N GLN A 331 15.15 -12.45 -18.60
CA GLN A 331 16.32 -13.03 -19.26
C GLN A 331 17.66 -12.47 -18.75
N SER A 332 17.69 -11.18 -18.39
CA SER A 332 18.78 -10.54 -17.63
C SER A 332 18.28 -9.24 -16.99
N GLY A 333 19.05 -8.70 -16.04
CA GLY A 333 18.62 -7.58 -15.20
C GLY A 333 17.76 -8.00 -14.01
N ASP A 334 17.48 -7.05 -13.12
CA ASP A 334 16.79 -7.24 -11.84
C ASP A 334 15.70 -6.17 -11.58
N GLY A 335 15.07 -5.65 -12.65
CA GLY A 335 13.96 -4.69 -12.55
C GLY A 335 14.32 -3.32 -11.96
N ARG A 336 15.60 -3.00 -11.72
CA ARG A 336 15.99 -1.73 -11.08
C ARG A 336 16.17 -0.54 -12.02
N LEU A 337 16.35 -0.74 -13.33
CA LEU A 337 16.63 0.32 -14.28
C LEU A 337 16.03 0.04 -15.67
N PRO A 338 15.56 1.07 -16.40
CA PRO A 338 14.92 0.93 -17.70
C PRO A 338 15.73 0.14 -18.73
N ALA A 339 15.14 -0.94 -19.24
CA ALA A 339 15.76 -1.89 -20.15
C ALA A 339 15.74 -1.42 -21.63
N PRO A 340 16.71 -1.81 -22.48
CA PRO A 340 16.74 -1.42 -23.89
C PRO A 340 15.78 -2.26 -24.76
N GLY A 341 14.57 -1.74 -25.04
CA GLY A 341 13.52 -2.44 -25.81
C GLY A 341 13.86 -2.81 -27.25
N TRP A 342 14.91 -2.22 -27.83
CA TRP A 342 15.40 -2.58 -29.17
C TRP A 342 16.27 -3.84 -29.21
N ALA A 343 16.45 -4.57 -28.09
CA ALA A 343 17.30 -5.75 -28.01
C ALA A 343 16.76 -6.81 -27.04
N ASP A 344 16.60 -8.04 -27.55
CA ASP A 344 16.01 -9.21 -26.87
C ASP A 344 16.92 -9.76 -25.75
N THR A 345 17.18 -8.94 -24.74
CA THR A 345 18.19 -9.15 -23.69
C THR A 345 17.57 -9.18 -22.30
N HIS A 346 16.45 -8.47 -22.12
CA HIS A 346 15.74 -8.31 -20.85
C HIS A 346 14.29 -8.85 -20.94
N GLU A 347 13.97 -9.60 -21.99
CA GLU A 347 12.63 -10.18 -22.22
C GLU A 347 12.17 -11.05 -21.03
N TRP A 348 10.86 -11.08 -20.80
CA TRP A 348 10.23 -12.02 -19.88
C TRP A 348 10.17 -13.41 -20.53
N GLN A 349 10.86 -14.39 -19.95
CA GLN A 349 10.87 -15.78 -20.43
C GLN A 349 9.68 -16.59 -19.89
N GLY A 350 8.88 -15.99 -19.01
CA GLY A 350 7.72 -16.60 -18.37
C GLY A 350 7.48 -15.96 -17.00
N TYR A 351 6.81 -16.70 -16.11
CA TYR A 351 6.57 -16.33 -14.73
C TYR A 351 7.10 -17.42 -13.80
N ILE A 352 7.34 -17.07 -12.53
CA ILE A 352 7.58 -18.08 -11.48
C ILE A 352 6.36 -19.03 -11.45
N PRO A 353 6.55 -20.36 -11.49
CA PRO A 353 5.45 -21.31 -11.34
C PRO A 353 4.68 -21.10 -10.02
N HIS A 354 3.37 -21.32 -10.04
CA HIS A 354 2.53 -21.09 -8.85
C HIS A 354 3.03 -21.90 -7.65
N GLU A 355 3.39 -23.15 -7.88
CA GLU A 355 3.97 -24.09 -6.92
C GLU A 355 5.38 -23.74 -6.43
N GLU A 356 6.05 -22.78 -7.07
CA GLU A 356 7.37 -22.26 -6.66
C GLU A 356 7.28 -20.89 -5.95
N MET A 357 6.17 -20.15 -6.10
CA MET A 357 5.92 -18.88 -5.42
C MET A 357 5.94 -19.03 -3.88
N PRO A 358 6.35 -18.00 -3.10
CA PRO A 358 6.56 -18.14 -1.66
C PRO A 358 5.30 -18.57 -0.90
N HIS A 359 5.37 -19.70 -0.21
CA HIS A 359 4.27 -20.22 0.60
C HIS A 359 4.75 -21.06 1.79
N SER A 360 3.93 -21.12 2.84
CA SER A 360 4.18 -21.89 4.06
C SER A 360 2.89 -22.43 4.66
N LEU A 361 2.92 -23.66 5.16
CA LEU A 361 1.85 -24.30 5.92
C LEU A 361 2.40 -24.87 7.23
N ASN A 362 1.88 -24.37 8.35
CA ASN A 362 2.27 -24.71 9.72
C ASN A 362 3.78 -24.53 10.00
N PRO A 363 4.36 -23.32 9.80
CA PRO A 363 5.77 -23.07 10.07
C PRO A 363 6.12 -23.31 11.54
N ALA A 364 7.32 -23.85 11.77
CA ALA A 364 7.72 -24.39 13.08
C ALA A 364 7.69 -23.36 14.23
N GLN A 365 7.83 -22.06 13.93
CA GLN A 365 7.76 -20.98 14.91
C GLN A 365 6.36 -20.77 15.51
N GLY A 366 5.30 -21.30 14.88
CA GLY A 366 3.92 -21.29 15.38
C GLY A 366 3.18 -19.96 15.20
N TYR A 367 3.69 -19.04 14.38
CA TYR A 367 3.03 -17.82 13.95
C TYR A 367 3.54 -17.37 12.57
N ILE A 368 2.82 -16.44 11.94
CA ILE A 368 3.21 -15.75 10.70
C ILE A 368 2.95 -14.25 10.91
N VAL A 369 3.84 -13.38 10.42
CA VAL A 369 3.67 -11.91 10.41
C VAL A 369 4.02 -11.39 9.03
N THR A 370 3.20 -10.51 8.47
CA THR A 370 3.51 -9.77 7.25
C THR A 370 3.08 -8.31 7.37
N CYS A 371 3.94 -7.42 6.88
CA CYS A 371 3.81 -5.96 7.00
C CYS A 371 4.25 -5.27 5.71
N ASN A 372 3.97 -5.89 4.55
CA ASN A 372 4.52 -5.49 3.24
C ASN A 372 6.06 -5.44 3.19
N HIS A 373 6.71 -6.12 4.13
CA HIS A 373 8.16 -6.18 4.27
C HIS A 373 8.71 -7.33 3.41
N ARG A 374 10.05 -7.44 3.32
CA ARG A 374 10.72 -8.44 2.48
C ARG A 374 10.19 -9.87 2.75
N VAL A 375 9.71 -10.54 1.70
CA VAL A 375 8.97 -11.81 1.85
C VAL A 375 9.89 -12.99 2.20
N VAL A 376 11.04 -13.10 1.53
CA VAL A 376 12.03 -14.18 1.65
C VAL A 376 13.45 -13.61 1.69
N ASP A 377 14.40 -14.35 2.27
CA ASP A 377 15.82 -13.99 2.24
C ASP A 377 16.53 -14.38 0.93
N ASP A 378 17.83 -14.12 0.84
CA ASP A 378 18.66 -14.34 -0.37
C ASP A 378 18.94 -15.83 -0.69
N ARG A 379 18.37 -16.79 0.05
CA ARG A 379 18.43 -18.23 -0.26
C ARG A 379 17.34 -18.69 -1.23
N TYR A 380 16.26 -17.93 -1.37
CA TYR A 380 15.14 -18.28 -2.25
C TYR A 380 15.55 -18.11 -3.74
N PRO A 381 15.25 -19.08 -4.63
CA PRO A 381 15.91 -19.17 -5.93
C PRO A 381 15.45 -18.15 -6.98
N HIS A 382 14.31 -17.48 -6.77
CA HIS A 382 13.75 -16.53 -7.75
C HIS A 382 13.82 -15.08 -7.26
N HIS A 383 14.03 -14.16 -8.19
CA HIS A 383 13.98 -12.74 -7.90
C HIS A 383 12.51 -12.27 -7.76
N LEU A 384 12.18 -11.65 -6.63
CA LEU A 384 10.84 -11.10 -6.35
C LEU A 384 10.79 -9.57 -6.42
N GLY A 385 11.90 -8.90 -6.72
CA GLY A 385 12.06 -7.45 -6.68
C GLY A 385 13.18 -7.00 -5.74
N ALA A 386 13.28 -5.68 -5.58
CA ALA A 386 14.35 -5.02 -4.84
C ALA A 386 13.89 -4.13 -3.68
N LEU A 387 12.62 -3.74 -3.60
CA LEU A 387 12.10 -2.77 -2.63
C LEU A 387 10.80 -3.24 -1.99
N TRP A 388 10.69 -3.05 -0.67
CA TRP A 388 9.54 -3.42 0.16
C TRP A 388 9.15 -2.24 1.05
N VAL A 389 8.39 -2.45 2.12
CA VAL A 389 8.44 -1.58 3.30
C VAL A 389 9.63 -2.02 4.17
N ASN A 390 10.32 -1.06 4.82
CA ASN A 390 11.56 -1.23 5.58
C ASN A 390 11.57 -2.35 6.67
N GLY A 391 10.40 -2.84 7.12
CA GLY A 391 10.28 -3.99 8.02
C GLY A 391 10.17 -3.67 9.52
N TYR A 392 10.25 -2.40 9.95
CA TYR A 392 10.20 -2.07 11.39
C TYR A 392 8.89 -2.47 12.08
N ARG A 393 7.75 -2.30 11.39
CA ARG A 393 6.44 -2.78 11.87
C ARG A 393 6.43 -4.28 12.14
N ALA A 394 7.10 -5.07 11.28
CA ALA A 394 7.21 -6.51 11.46
C ALA A 394 8.14 -6.86 12.63
N ARG A 395 9.29 -6.19 12.76
CA ARG A 395 10.18 -6.35 13.92
C ARG A 395 9.45 -6.05 15.23
N ARG A 396 8.62 -4.99 15.26
CA ARG A 396 7.79 -4.62 16.40
C ARG A 396 6.73 -5.68 16.71
N LEU A 397 5.96 -6.13 15.72
CA LEU A 397 4.95 -7.18 15.90
C LEU A 397 5.55 -8.52 16.34
N VAL A 398 6.65 -8.95 15.74
CA VAL A 398 7.37 -10.17 16.15
C VAL A 398 7.84 -10.05 17.60
N ALA A 399 8.48 -8.94 17.99
CA ALA A 399 8.91 -8.73 19.38
C ALA A 399 7.74 -8.75 20.38
N LEU A 400 6.57 -8.21 20.02
CA LEU A 400 5.36 -8.26 20.87
C LEU A 400 4.79 -9.70 20.95
N ILE A 401 4.74 -10.43 19.84
CA ILE A 401 4.26 -11.83 19.78
C ILE A 401 5.18 -12.77 20.55
N GLU A 402 6.50 -12.61 20.44
CA GLU A 402 7.48 -13.46 21.13
C GLU A 402 7.69 -13.09 22.61
N SER A 403 7.28 -11.90 23.04
CA SER A 403 7.31 -11.51 24.46
C SER A 403 6.42 -12.36 25.36
N GLN A 404 5.49 -13.14 24.79
CA GLN A 404 4.56 -14.00 25.52
C GLN A 404 4.55 -15.43 24.93
N PRO A 405 4.41 -16.48 25.77
CA PRO A 405 4.34 -17.85 25.28
C PRO A 405 3.02 -18.15 24.56
N GLN A 406 1.94 -17.46 24.94
CA GLN A 406 0.63 -17.50 24.29
C GLN A 406 -0.02 -16.11 24.34
N LEU A 407 -0.82 -15.77 23.33
CA LEU A 407 -1.57 -14.53 23.21
C LEU A 407 -3.06 -14.77 23.46
N THR A 408 -3.71 -13.80 24.11
CA THR A 408 -5.17 -13.70 24.22
C THR A 408 -5.73 -12.81 23.10
N LEU A 409 -7.06 -12.85 22.87
CA LEU A 409 -7.73 -11.86 22.01
C LEU A 409 -7.47 -10.40 22.44
N ALA A 410 -7.24 -10.15 23.74
CA ALA A 410 -6.90 -8.81 24.23
C ALA A 410 -5.45 -8.40 23.89
N ASP A 411 -4.53 -9.35 23.75
CA ASP A 411 -3.18 -9.10 23.21
C ASP A 411 -3.26 -8.79 21.71
N CYS A 412 -4.00 -9.63 20.97
CA CYS A 412 -4.25 -9.45 19.54
C CYS A 412 -4.83 -8.07 19.21
N ARG A 413 -5.76 -7.55 20.02
CA ARG A 413 -6.27 -6.16 19.89
C ARG A 413 -5.18 -5.11 20.10
N ARG A 414 -4.31 -5.29 21.10
CA ARG A 414 -3.18 -4.37 21.36
C ARG A 414 -2.17 -4.34 20.22
N LEU A 415 -1.97 -5.45 19.51
CA LEU A 415 -1.08 -5.49 18.34
C LEU A 415 -1.49 -4.50 17.23
N GLN A 416 -2.79 -4.22 17.07
CA GLN A 416 -3.32 -3.32 16.03
C GLN A 416 -3.39 -1.84 16.45
N TYR A 417 -2.96 -1.52 17.67
CA TYR A 417 -2.99 -0.17 18.25
C TYR A 417 -1.69 0.14 19.01
N ASP A 418 -0.56 0.08 18.27
CA ASP A 418 0.79 0.31 18.80
C ASP A 418 1.50 1.42 18.01
N PHE A 419 1.84 2.49 18.72
CA PHE A 419 2.47 3.70 18.19
C PHE A 419 3.99 3.76 18.50
N HIS A 420 4.70 2.63 18.42
CA HIS A 420 6.14 2.58 18.69
C HIS A 420 6.97 2.78 17.42
N CYS A 421 7.56 3.96 17.25
CA CYS A 421 8.47 4.28 16.15
C CYS A 421 9.90 3.83 16.49
N GLU A 422 10.22 2.60 16.08
CA GLU A 422 11.52 1.97 16.32
C GLU A 422 12.70 2.66 15.59
N PRO A 423 12.64 3.03 14.29
CA PRO A 423 13.75 3.76 13.65
C PRO A 423 13.93 5.16 14.25
N GLY A 424 12.83 5.79 14.70
CA GLY A 424 12.88 7.06 15.41
C GLY A 424 13.61 6.96 16.74
N ARG A 425 13.38 5.90 17.52
CA ARG A 425 14.16 5.62 18.73
C ARG A 425 15.65 5.46 18.43
N GLU A 426 16.01 4.71 17.37
CA GLU A 426 17.41 4.49 17.00
C GLU A 426 18.11 5.77 16.54
N LEU A 427 17.50 6.54 15.64
CA LEU A 427 18.06 7.81 15.17
C LEU A 427 18.13 8.85 16.29
N ALA A 428 17.11 8.92 17.15
CA ALA A 428 17.12 9.80 18.33
C ALA A 428 18.25 9.45 19.30
N ALA A 429 18.49 8.16 19.55
CA ALA A 429 19.60 7.70 20.40
C ALA A 429 20.98 8.05 19.81
N LEU A 430 21.15 7.88 18.49
CA LEU A 430 22.37 8.26 17.76
C LEU A 430 22.61 9.77 17.84
N VAL A 431 21.61 10.59 17.48
CA VAL A 431 21.67 12.05 17.54
C VAL A 431 21.88 12.57 18.96
N ALA A 432 21.31 11.90 19.98
CA ALA A 432 21.49 12.24 21.40
C ALA A 432 22.91 12.00 21.95
N GLY A 433 23.75 11.26 21.23
CA GLY A 433 25.15 10.98 21.58
C GLY A 433 26.19 11.91 20.95
N LEU A 434 25.82 12.70 19.92
CA LEU A 434 26.76 13.57 19.20
C LEU A 434 27.23 14.78 20.05
N PRO A 435 28.49 15.24 19.93
CA PRO A 435 29.03 16.36 20.71
C PRO A 435 28.65 17.72 20.08
N LEU A 436 27.39 18.13 20.25
CA LEU A 436 26.88 19.37 19.66
C LEU A 436 27.20 20.61 20.53
N ALA A 437 27.45 21.75 19.88
CA ALA A 437 27.82 23.02 20.54
C ALA A 437 26.84 24.19 20.29
N ASP A 438 25.82 23.99 19.46
CA ASP A 438 24.75 24.97 19.23
C ASP A 438 23.69 24.84 20.33
N ALA A 439 23.27 25.97 20.92
CA ALA A 439 22.37 25.97 22.06
C ALA A 439 20.97 25.42 21.73
N GLN A 440 20.39 25.82 20.59
CA GLN A 440 19.06 25.35 20.18
C GLN A 440 19.12 23.87 19.78
N ALA A 441 20.20 23.46 19.12
CA ALA A 441 20.45 22.05 18.83
C ALA A 441 20.59 21.20 20.11
N THR A 442 21.25 21.73 21.14
CA THR A 442 21.46 21.03 22.42
C THR A 442 20.16 20.83 23.20
N GLU A 443 19.25 21.82 23.17
CA GLU A 443 17.90 21.67 23.75
C GLU A 443 17.07 20.61 23.01
N CYS A 444 17.01 20.66 21.67
CA CYS A 444 16.37 19.60 20.87
C CYS A 444 16.99 18.21 21.12
N GLN A 445 18.32 18.14 21.24
CA GLN A 445 19.03 16.90 21.60
C GLN A 445 18.67 16.40 23.01
N ALA A 446 18.46 17.30 23.97
CA ALA A 446 18.02 16.94 25.32
C ALA A 446 16.60 16.37 25.34
N LEU A 447 15.70 16.84 24.46
CA LEU A 447 14.35 16.29 24.29
C LEU A 447 14.34 14.90 23.65
N LEU A 448 15.26 14.62 22.72
CA LEU A 448 15.43 13.30 22.10
C LEU A 448 16.09 12.27 23.03
N ARG A 449 16.86 12.73 24.02
CA ARG A 449 17.70 11.87 24.88
C ARG A 449 16.86 10.96 25.78
N GLY A 450 16.85 9.67 25.45
CA GLY A 450 16.12 8.66 26.22
C GLY A 450 14.65 8.53 25.85
N TRP A 451 14.23 9.07 24.70
CA TRP A 451 12.95 8.68 24.10
C TRP A 451 12.95 7.18 23.81
N ASP A 452 11.86 6.52 24.16
CA ASP A 452 11.67 5.07 24.05
C ASP A 452 11.14 4.62 22.68
N GLY A 453 10.65 5.56 21.87
CA GLY A 453 10.00 5.33 20.57
C GLY A 453 8.48 5.55 20.59
N ALA A 454 7.86 5.78 21.75
CA ALA A 454 6.41 5.99 21.82
C ALA A 454 6.01 7.32 21.13
N LEU A 455 5.18 7.24 20.08
CA LEU A 455 4.76 8.36 19.22
C LEU A 455 3.26 8.68 19.39
N THR A 456 2.82 8.82 20.64
CA THR A 456 1.46 9.26 20.99
C THR A 456 1.20 10.74 20.64
N THR A 457 -0.07 11.16 20.61
CA THR A 457 -0.49 12.57 20.46
C THR A 457 0.21 13.55 21.40
N ALA A 458 0.57 13.12 22.62
CA ALA A 458 1.17 13.96 23.65
C ALA A 458 2.71 14.02 23.59
N THR A 459 3.34 13.27 22.68
CA THR A 459 4.81 13.11 22.65
C THR A 459 5.49 14.40 22.20
N VAL A 460 6.56 14.80 22.88
CA VAL A 460 7.43 15.93 22.48
C VAL A 460 8.65 15.46 21.68
N ALA A 461 9.35 14.42 22.16
CA ALA A 461 10.53 13.88 21.49
C ALA A 461 10.25 13.39 20.05
N GLY A 462 9.14 12.67 19.87
CA GLY A 462 8.64 12.25 18.56
C GLY A 462 8.39 13.40 17.60
N THR A 463 7.81 14.51 18.07
CA THR A 463 7.61 15.74 17.26
C THR A 463 8.94 16.34 16.82
N VAL A 464 9.94 16.39 17.71
CA VAL A 464 11.30 16.86 17.38
C VAL A 464 11.94 15.95 16.33
N TYR A 465 11.77 14.63 16.45
CA TYR A 465 12.24 13.65 15.45
C TYR A 465 11.59 13.84 14.07
N GLN A 466 10.26 13.97 14.00
CA GLN A 466 9.53 14.11 12.73
C GLN A 466 9.94 15.37 11.95
N VAL A 467 10.05 16.52 12.65
CA VAL A 467 10.55 17.75 12.03
C VAL A 467 12.03 17.60 11.64
N PHE A 468 12.87 17.02 12.51
CA PHE A 468 14.29 16.81 12.23
C PHE A 468 14.54 15.97 10.98
N LEU A 469 13.75 14.92 10.74
CA LEU A 469 13.83 14.16 9.48
C LEU A 469 13.61 15.04 8.25
N GLN A 470 12.55 15.86 8.24
CA GLN A 470 12.22 16.72 7.11
C GLN A 470 13.30 17.80 6.89
N GLU A 471 13.72 18.47 7.97
CA GLU A 471 14.77 19.49 7.90
C GLU A 471 16.09 18.89 7.38
N MET A 472 16.49 17.71 7.85
CA MET A 472 17.73 17.05 7.40
C MET A 472 17.69 16.65 5.92
N ALA A 473 16.54 16.19 5.41
CA ALA A 473 16.38 15.87 3.98
C ALA A 473 16.61 17.12 3.10
N THR A 474 15.97 18.24 3.44
CA THR A 474 16.17 19.53 2.75
C THR A 474 17.60 20.06 2.93
N ILE A 475 18.20 19.88 4.10
CA ILE A 475 19.55 20.39 4.42
C ILE A 475 20.67 19.70 3.65
N ILE A 476 20.57 18.38 3.45
CA ILE A 476 21.61 17.54 2.80
C ILE A 476 21.36 17.41 1.29
N LEU A 477 20.13 17.06 0.89
CA LEU A 477 19.86 16.51 -0.44
C LEU A 477 19.28 17.54 -1.42
N GLU A 478 18.44 18.47 -0.96
CA GLU A 478 17.80 19.46 -1.84
C GLU A 478 18.77 20.34 -2.65
N PRO A 479 19.92 20.81 -2.10
CA PRO A 479 20.91 21.59 -2.85
C PRO A 479 21.51 20.86 -4.05
N HIS A 480 21.45 19.52 -4.04
CA HIS A 480 22.04 18.65 -5.04
C HIS A 480 20.99 18.09 -6.01
N LEU A 481 19.85 17.64 -5.49
CA LEU A 481 18.77 17.02 -6.27
C LEU A 481 17.79 18.06 -6.85
N GLY A 482 17.47 19.10 -6.07
CA GLY A 482 16.28 19.94 -6.26
C GLY A 482 15.02 19.31 -5.66
N ALA A 483 14.04 20.16 -5.30
CA ALA A 483 12.86 19.74 -4.53
C ALA A 483 12.01 18.62 -5.17
N GLU A 484 11.85 18.59 -6.49
CA GLU A 484 11.08 17.53 -7.19
C GLU A 484 11.72 16.14 -7.02
N LEU A 485 13.03 16.05 -7.31
CA LEU A 485 13.76 14.78 -7.22
C LEU A 485 14.00 14.36 -5.77
N LEU A 486 14.14 15.32 -4.84
CA LEU A 486 14.11 15.03 -3.41
C LEU A 486 12.75 14.45 -2.99
N SER A 487 11.64 15.08 -3.40
CA SER A 487 10.29 14.57 -3.10
C SER A 487 10.09 13.16 -3.66
N SER A 488 10.56 12.91 -4.89
CA SER A 488 10.54 11.58 -5.52
C SER A 488 11.37 10.54 -4.75
N LEU A 489 12.56 10.91 -4.29
CA LEU A 489 13.45 10.07 -3.46
C LEU A 489 12.87 9.77 -2.07
N LEU A 490 12.18 10.74 -1.47
CA LEU A 490 11.44 10.55 -0.22
C LEU A 490 10.15 9.74 -0.43
N GLY A 491 9.80 9.42 -1.67
CA GLY A 491 8.74 8.49 -2.03
C GLY A 491 7.49 9.11 -2.64
N THR A 492 7.48 10.38 -3.07
CA THR A 492 6.35 10.96 -3.82
C THR A 492 6.24 10.32 -5.20
N GLY A 493 5.04 9.86 -5.54
CA GLY A 493 4.75 9.10 -6.75
C GLY A 493 4.35 9.93 -7.96
N LEU A 494 4.27 9.24 -9.10
CA LEU A 494 4.20 9.83 -10.44
C LEU A 494 2.81 10.41 -10.80
N HIS A 495 1.77 10.13 -10.02
CA HIS A 495 0.43 10.71 -10.24
C HIS A 495 -0.40 10.78 -8.95
N GLU A 496 -0.73 12.00 -8.50
CA GLU A 496 -1.41 12.36 -7.23
C GLU A 496 -2.59 11.47 -6.79
N THR A 497 -3.30 10.85 -7.73
CA THR A 497 -4.52 10.06 -7.46
C THR A 497 -4.32 8.54 -7.60
N LEU A 498 -3.33 8.09 -8.38
CA LEU A 498 -3.27 6.71 -8.88
C LEU A 498 -2.00 5.96 -8.48
N ALA A 499 -0.91 6.72 -8.32
CA ALA A 499 0.34 6.28 -7.72
C ALA A 499 0.91 7.51 -6.99
N PRO A 500 0.31 7.94 -5.86
CA PRO A 500 0.75 9.12 -5.11
C PRO A 500 2.05 8.90 -4.36
N ILE A 501 2.45 7.63 -4.13
CA ILE A 501 3.58 7.23 -3.28
C ILE A 501 4.30 6.02 -3.89
N THR A 502 5.63 6.07 -3.97
CA THR A 502 6.49 5.00 -4.53
C THR A 502 7.08 4.09 -3.45
N GLU A 503 7.67 2.99 -3.92
CA GLU A 503 8.45 2.00 -3.20
C GLU A 503 9.64 2.58 -2.39
N PHE A 504 10.10 3.80 -2.70
CA PHE A 504 11.12 4.53 -1.93
C PHE A 504 10.63 5.09 -0.58
N TYR A 505 9.31 5.26 -0.41
CA TYR A 505 8.75 5.86 0.81
C TYR A 505 9.09 5.05 2.08
N GLY A 506 9.45 5.75 3.15
CA GLY A 506 9.78 5.16 4.47
C GLY A 506 11.25 4.78 4.70
N TYR A 507 12.15 4.96 3.72
CA TYR A 507 13.57 4.61 3.88
C TYR A 507 14.49 5.75 4.34
N TRP A 508 14.02 7.01 4.35
CA TRP A 508 14.84 8.15 4.76
C TRP A 508 15.43 8.05 6.18
N PRO A 509 14.74 7.54 7.22
CA PRO A 509 15.34 7.38 8.54
C PRO A 509 16.59 6.48 8.53
N ASP A 510 16.57 5.40 7.74
CA ASP A 510 17.70 4.47 7.58
C ASP A 510 18.83 5.08 6.77
N MET A 511 18.52 5.78 5.67
CA MET A 511 19.52 6.48 4.86
C MET A 511 20.27 7.52 5.71
N LEU A 512 19.55 8.34 6.47
CA LEU A 512 20.15 9.34 7.36
C LEU A 512 20.96 8.71 8.50
N ARG A 513 20.46 7.62 9.09
CA ARG A 513 21.16 6.81 10.11
C ARG A 513 22.47 6.23 9.56
N ALA A 514 22.46 5.69 8.34
CA ALA A 514 23.67 5.21 7.67
C ALA A 514 24.67 6.34 7.37
N MET A 515 24.20 7.46 6.83
CA MET A 515 25.02 8.66 6.54
C MET A 515 25.68 9.25 7.80
N ILE A 516 25.05 9.17 8.98
CA ILE A 516 25.65 9.63 10.25
C ILE A 516 26.69 8.63 10.79
N LEU A 517 26.58 7.34 10.42
CA LEU A 517 27.47 6.26 10.90
C LEU A 517 28.68 6.02 10.00
N ASP A 518 28.61 6.33 8.70
CA ASP A 518 29.73 6.21 7.77
C ASP A 518 30.53 7.52 7.66
N GLU A 519 31.72 7.56 8.27
CA GLU A 519 32.64 8.70 8.17
C GLU A 519 33.02 9.06 6.71
N ALA A 520 32.88 8.12 5.77
CA ALA A 520 33.21 8.29 4.36
C ALA A 520 32.04 8.73 3.47
N SER A 521 30.81 8.89 4.01
CA SER A 521 29.62 9.28 3.23
C SER A 521 29.86 10.52 2.36
N VAL A 522 29.51 10.43 1.08
CA VAL A 522 29.61 11.59 0.16
C VAL A 522 28.57 12.68 0.46
N TRP A 523 27.50 12.32 1.17
CA TRP A 523 26.40 13.22 1.54
C TRP A 523 26.62 13.88 2.90
N LEU A 524 27.21 13.16 3.85
CA LEU A 524 27.43 13.63 5.22
C LEU A 524 28.80 13.19 5.78
N PRO A 525 29.92 13.81 5.32
CA PRO A 525 31.25 13.42 5.78
C PRO A 525 31.43 13.49 7.31
N GLY A 526 32.21 12.56 7.86
CA GLY A 526 32.31 12.31 9.30
C GLY A 526 32.83 13.43 10.19
N GLY A 527 32.71 13.22 11.50
CA GLY A 527 33.22 14.13 12.54
C GLY A 527 32.58 15.52 12.52
N LEU A 528 33.39 16.57 12.62
CA LEU A 528 32.95 17.97 12.74
C LEU A 528 31.95 18.42 11.64
N ALA A 529 32.00 17.83 10.45
CA ALA A 529 31.09 18.16 9.35
C ALA A 529 29.69 17.54 9.56
N THR A 530 29.63 16.28 9.98
CA THR A 530 28.39 15.61 10.46
C THR A 530 27.81 16.37 11.65
N GLU A 531 28.62 16.64 12.69
CA GLU A 531 28.20 17.34 13.91
C GLU A 531 27.59 18.72 13.61
N ALA A 532 28.26 19.54 12.78
CA ALA A 532 27.77 20.86 12.40
C ALA A 532 26.47 20.80 11.55
N THR A 533 26.30 19.75 10.74
CA THR A 533 25.12 19.56 9.89
C THR A 533 23.92 19.07 10.70
N VAL A 534 24.11 18.12 11.62
CA VAL A 534 23.08 17.70 12.58
C VAL A 534 22.69 18.86 13.50
N ALA A 535 23.64 19.66 13.97
CA ALA A 535 23.34 20.88 14.73
C ALA A 535 22.52 21.90 13.92
N ARG A 536 22.80 22.08 12.63
CA ARG A 536 21.99 22.90 11.71
C ARG A 536 20.56 22.36 11.58
N GLY A 537 20.38 21.05 11.46
CA GLY A 537 19.05 20.41 11.37
C GLY A 537 18.22 20.54 12.65
N LEU A 538 18.83 20.33 13.82
CA LEU A 538 18.15 20.51 15.11
C LEU A 538 17.83 21.98 15.41
N ARG A 539 18.65 22.94 14.95
CA ARG A 539 18.30 24.36 15.05
C ARG A 539 17.15 24.74 14.11
N ALA A 540 17.14 24.27 12.86
CA ALA A 540 16.01 24.47 11.96
C ALA A 540 14.72 23.84 12.54
N THR A 541 14.84 22.66 13.16
CA THR A 541 13.76 22.00 13.92
C THR A 541 13.23 22.87 15.04
N TRP A 542 14.12 23.47 15.85
CA TRP A 542 13.73 24.42 16.90
C TRP A 542 12.97 25.62 16.33
N GLU A 543 13.45 26.19 15.21
CA GLU A 543 12.84 27.35 14.56
C GLU A 543 11.43 27.03 14.01
N THR A 544 11.30 25.91 13.27
CA THR A 544 10.02 25.41 12.73
C THR A 544 9.01 25.09 13.84
N LEU A 545 9.43 24.45 14.93
CA LEU A 545 8.55 24.14 16.06
C LEU A 545 8.17 25.38 16.88
N SER A 546 9.13 26.29 17.12
CA SER A 546 8.86 27.58 17.76
C SER A 546 7.84 28.41 16.99
N GLN A 547 7.93 28.41 15.65
CA GLN A 547 7.01 29.13 14.77
C GLN A 547 5.60 28.51 14.75
N ARG A 548 5.49 27.17 14.67
CA ARG A 548 4.20 26.47 14.54
C ARG A 548 3.47 26.29 15.87
N LEU A 549 4.19 26.00 16.95
CA LEU A 549 3.61 25.53 18.22
C LEU A 549 3.84 26.47 19.41
N GLY A 550 4.74 27.45 19.28
CA GLY A 550 5.15 28.38 20.34
C GLY A 550 6.53 28.04 20.93
N THR A 551 7.16 28.99 21.63
CA THR A 551 8.55 28.88 22.13
C THR A 551 8.74 28.08 23.42
N ASP A 552 7.71 27.34 23.86
CA ASP A 552 7.79 26.42 25.00
C ASP A 552 7.79 24.97 24.47
N PRO A 553 8.92 24.22 24.57
CA PRO A 553 8.98 22.85 24.11
C PRO A 553 8.01 21.89 24.79
N GLY A 554 7.50 22.21 25.99
CA GLY A 554 6.43 21.45 26.64
C GLY A 554 5.10 21.46 25.86
N GLN A 555 4.94 22.42 24.93
CA GLN A 555 3.79 22.50 24.03
C GLN A 555 4.01 21.78 22.68
N TRP A 556 5.18 21.17 22.44
CA TRP A 556 5.52 20.54 21.15
C TRP A 556 4.93 19.13 20.99
N GLN A 557 3.66 18.97 21.35
CA GLN A 557 2.94 17.71 21.34
C GLN A 557 2.55 17.29 19.91
N TRP A 558 2.82 16.05 19.53
CA TRP A 558 2.67 15.55 18.15
C TRP A 558 1.29 15.81 17.55
N GLY A 559 0.21 15.57 18.32
CA GLY A 559 -1.17 15.80 17.92
C GLY A 559 -1.57 17.28 17.74
N ARG A 560 -0.63 18.23 17.89
CA ARG A 560 -0.83 19.65 17.48
C ARG A 560 -0.30 19.94 16.07
N LEU A 561 0.39 18.98 15.45
CA LEU A 561 0.84 19.02 14.04
C LEU A 561 0.28 17.84 13.22
N HIS A 562 -0.04 16.74 13.88
CA HIS A 562 -0.49 15.49 13.28
C HIS A 562 -1.95 15.21 13.61
N ASP A 563 -2.81 15.42 12.61
CA ASP A 563 -4.23 15.12 12.64
C ASP A 563 -4.64 14.26 11.43
N VAL A 564 -5.79 13.58 11.54
CA VAL A 564 -6.47 12.89 10.44
C VAL A 564 -7.76 13.59 10.11
N THR A 565 -8.04 13.73 8.82
CA THR A 565 -9.36 14.10 8.29
C THR A 565 -9.79 13.03 7.30
N PHE A 566 -10.96 12.43 7.51
CA PHE A 566 -11.57 11.50 6.57
C PHE A 566 -12.13 12.32 5.38
N GLN A 567 -11.26 12.64 4.42
CA GLN A 567 -11.59 13.59 3.35
C GLN A 567 -12.66 13.02 2.41
N HIS A 568 -13.65 13.84 2.06
CA HIS A 568 -14.64 13.46 1.07
C HIS A 568 -14.14 13.72 -0.35
N HIS A 569 -14.49 12.92 -1.35
CA HIS A 569 -14.01 13.13 -2.73
C HIS A 569 -14.43 14.50 -3.31
N LEU A 570 -15.55 15.08 -2.85
CA LEU A 570 -15.95 16.45 -3.21
C LEU A 570 -15.25 17.57 -2.39
N ALA A 571 -14.50 17.23 -1.33
CA ALA A 571 -13.84 18.19 -0.44
C ALA A 571 -12.79 19.06 -1.12
N ARG A 572 -12.35 18.70 -2.35
CA ARG A 572 -11.39 19.48 -3.16
C ARG A 572 -11.89 20.90 -3.52
N GLN A 573 -13.12 21.28 -3.16
CA GLN A 573 -13.66 22.64 -3.26
C GLN A 573 -14.45 23.05 -2.01
N ALA A 574 -14.07 24.15 -1.36
CA ALA A 574 -14.85 24.73 -0.26
C ALA A 574 -16.23 25.23 -0.74
N PRO A 575 -17.32 25.06 0.03
CA PRO A 575 -17.36 24.58 1.41
C PRO A 575 -17.62 23.06 1.56
N PHE A 576 -17.46 22.25 0.51
CA PHE A 576 -17.75 20.81 0.57
C PHE A 576 -16.79 20.06 1.51
N ASP A 577 -15.58 20.57 1.69
CA ASP A 577 -14.65 20.18 2.74
C ASP A 577 -15.32 20.13 4.12
N THR A 578 -15.93 21.24 4.54
CA THR A 578 -16.59 21.40 5.85
C THR A 578 -17.96 20.71 5.98
N ILE A 579 -18.55 20.27 4.88
CA ILE A 579 -19.89 19.66 4.85
C ILE A 579 -19.82 18.12 4.85
N PHE A 580 -18.84 17.53 4.16
CA PHE A 580 -18.78 16.10 3.92
C PHE A 580 -17.56 15.40 4.56
N SER A 581 -16.48 16.12 4.86
CA SER A 581 -15.30 15.49 5.50
C SER A 581 -15.49 15.36 7.00
N VAL A 582 -14.92 14.30 7.61
CA VAL A 582 -15.02 14.08 9.05
C VAL A 582 -13.65 14.33 9.70
N GLY A 583 -13.57 15.32 10.58
CA GLY A 583 -12.32 15.75 11.24
C GLY A 583 -12.11 17.26 11.17
N PRO A 584 -10.88 17.76 11.41
CA PRO A 584 -9.67 17.00 11.78
C PRO A 584 -9.73 16.44 13.22
N PHE A 585 -9.00 15.34 13.46
CA PHE A 585 -8.81 14.75 14.79
C PHE A 585 -7.31 14.50 15.09
N PRO A 586 -6.79 14.91 16.26
CA PRO A 586 -5.39 14.70 16.61
C PRO A 586 -5.07 13.23 16.84
N ILE A 587 -3.96 12.74 16.28
CA ILE A 587 -3.58 11.32 16.30
C ILE A 587 -2.10 11.11 16.66
N GLY A 588 -1.74 9.88 17.02
CA GLY A 588 -0.36 9.41 17.16
C GLY A 588 0.06 8.58 15.94
N GLY A 589 1.32 8.19 15.89
CA GLY A 589 1.90 7.36 14.83
C GLY A 589 2.68 8.12 13.76
N ASP A 590 3.26 7.35 12.83
CA ASP A 590 3.88 7.78 11.57
C ASP A 590 3.83 6.62 10.54
N THR A 591 4.78 6.54 9.61
CA THR A 591 4.88 5.41 8.66
C THR A 591 5.59 4.17 9.23
N ASP A 592 6.22 4.24 10.40
CA ASP A 592 7.02 3.14 10.96
C ASP A 592 6.38 2.51 12.21
N THR A 593 5.42 3.19 12.83
CA THR A 593 4.51 2.61 13.82
C THR A 593 3.61 1.53 13.23
N VAL A 594 3.26 0.51 14.03
CA VAL A 594 2.38 -0.60 13.58
C VAL A 594 1.05 -0.05 13.11
N THR A 595 0.41 0.78 13.93
CA THR A 595 -0.70 1.65 13.52
C THR A 595 -0.14 2.78 12.68
N GLN A 596 -0.12 2.63 11.34
CA GLN A 596 0.44 3.66 10.46
C GLN A 596 -0.49 4.86 10.33
N THR A 597 0.11 6.04 10.31
CA THR A 597 -0.50 7.34 10.01
C THR A 597 0.48 8.14 9.12
N ALA A 598 0.67 7.67 7.90
CA ALA A 598 1.70 8.19 6.99
C ALA A 598 1.46 9.65 6.56
N ILE A 599 2.55 10.36 6.24
CA ILE A 599 2.59 11.77 5.83
C ILE A 599 3.29 11.86 4.46
N ARG A 600 2.67 12.54 3.48
CA ARG A 600 3.24 12.73 2.14
C ARG A 600 4.53 13.56 2.20
N PRO A 601 5.59 13.21 1.42
CA PRO A 601 6.85 13.95 1.47
C PRO A 601 6.71 15.43 1.13
N GLY A 602 7.24 16.30 2.01
CA GLY A 602 7.25 17.75 1.83
C GLY A 602 5.93 18.46 2.16
N GLU A 603 4.82 17.75 2.36
CA GLU A 603 3.58 18.32 2.86
C GLU A 603 3.65 18.61 4.39
N PRO A 604 2.70 19.38 4.97
CA PRO A 604 2.58 19.51 6.42
C PRO A 604 2.30 18.16 7.11
N PHE A 605 2.64 18.07 8.40
CA PHE A 605 2.62 16.85 9.22
C PHE A 605 1.25 16.17 9.47
N ALA A 606 0.18 16.55 8.77
CA ALA A 606 -1.11 15.88 8.88
C ALA A 606 -1.09 14.52 8.16
N ASN A 607 -1.95 13.58 8.58
CA ASN A 607 -2.13 12.30 7.89
C ASN A 607 -2.91 12.51 6.59
N ASN A 608 -2.17 12.54 5.49
CA ASN A 608 -2.63 12.82 4.12
C ASN A 608 -2.22 11.72 3.11
N ALA A 609 -1.38 10.75 3.52
CA ALA A 609 -0.92 9.65 2.68
C ALA A 609 -1.86 8.43 2.79
N PHE A 610 -1.76 7.70 3.88
CA PHE A 610 -2.59 6.53 4.20
C PHE A 610 -2.59 6.27 5.71
N SER A 611 -3.61 5.60 6.22
CA SER A 611 -3.68 5.14 7.61
C SER A 611 -4.54 3.88 7.71
N VAL A 612 -4.61 3.29 8.91
CA VAL A 612 -5.48 2.14 9.19
C VAL A 612 -6.90 2.43 8.71
N SER A 613 -7.37 1.66 7.75
CA SER A 613 -8.69 1.86 7.13
C SER A 613 -9.74 0.85 7.61
N ASN A 614 -9.28 -0.26 8.19
CA ASN A 614 -10.07 -1.23 8.95
C ASN A 614 -9.18 -2.00 9.94
N ARG A 615 -9.78 -2.63 10.94
CA ARG A 615 -9.12 -3.58 11.86
C ARG A 615 -10.00 -4.80 12.07
N HIS A 616 -9.48 -5.99 11.79
CA HIS A 616 -10.18 -7.25 11.97
C HIS A 616 -9.37 -8.28 12.77
N ILE A 617 -10.07 -9.07 13.59
CA ILE A 617 -9.53 -10.23 14.31
C ILE A 617 -10.55 -11.37 14.24
N TRP A 618 -10.18 -12.50 13.64
CA TRP A 618 -11.01 -13.71 13.58
C TRP A 618 -10.48 -14.78 14.53
N ASN A 619 -11.36 -15.31 15.38
CA ASN A 619 -11.04 -16.38 16.32
C ASN A 619 -11.52 -17.72 15.76
N LEU A 620 -10.59 -18.63 15.42
CA LEU A 620 -10.93 -19.94 14.85
C LEU A 620 -11.35 -20.97 15.92
N ALA A 621 -11.40 -20.59 17.20
CA ALA A 621 -12.10 -21.37 18.24
C ALA A 621 -13.60 -21.08 18.26
N ASP A 622 -13.98 -19.80 18.11
CA ASP A 622 -15.37 -19.35 18.10
C ASP A 622 -15.48 -18.05 17.29
N PHE A 623 -16.13 -18.13 16.13
CA PHE A 623 -16.34 -16.95 15.29
C PHE A 623 -17.23 -15.89 15.96
N GLU A 624 -18.05 -16.24 16.96
CA GLU A 624 -18.88 -15.29 17.71
C GLU A 624 -18.05 -14.31 18.57
N GLU A 625 -16.78 -14.64 18.88
CA GLU A 625 -15.83 -13.74 19.53
C GLU A 625 -15.00 -12.89 18.54
N SER A 626 -15.26 -12.98 17.23
CA SER A 626 -14.54 -12.21 16.21
C SER A 626 -14.89 -10.72 16.27
N LEU A 627 -13.91 -9.88 15.91
CA LEU A 627 -13.96 -8.43 16.06
C LEU A 627 -13.68 -7.72 14.74
N GLY A 628 -14.37 -6.59 14.52
CA GLY A 628 -14.24 -5.75 13.34
C GLY A 628 -14.37 -4.26 13.65
N GLU A 629 -13.82 -3.45 12.77
CA GLU A 629 -13.90 -1.99 12.76
C GLU A 629 -13.54 -1.49 11.36
N ILE A 630 -14.29 -0.51 10.84
CA ILE A 630 -13.95 0.26 9.63
C ILE A 630 -14.16 1.74 9.89
N ALA A 631 -13.38 2.61 9.26
CA ALA A 631 -13.53 4.06 9.41
C ALA A 631 -13.84 4.76 8.08
N PRO A 632 -14.62 5.87 8.08
CA PRO A 632 -15.29 6.50 9.23
C PRO A 632 -16.61 5.82 9.65
N GLY A 633 -17.22 5.02 8.76
CA GLY A 633 -18.49 4.34 9.00
C GLY A 633 -19.02 3.60 7.76
N GLN A 634 -20.12 2.89 7.94
CA GLN A 634 -20.73 1.95 6.97
C GLN A 634 -21.57 2.58 5.85
N SER A 635 -21.57 3.90 5.66
CA SER A 635 -22.47 4.57 4.72
C SER A 635 -21.91 5.86 4.12
N GLY A 636 -21.91 5.96 2.79
CA GLY A 636 -21.57 7.21 2.07
C GLY A 636 -22.69 8.26 1.97
N HIS A 637 -23.87 8.01 2.55
CA HIS A 637 -24.98 8.96 2.50
C HIS A 637 -24.93 9.91 3.71
N LEU A 638 -24.66 11.21 3.51
CA LEU A 638 -24.42 12.22 4.56
C LEU A 638 -25.48 12.28 5.70
N ALA A 639 -26.74 11.94 5.41
CA ALA A 639 -27.82 11.94 6.40
C ALA A 639 -27.99 10.61 7.16
N SER A 640 -27.11 9.63 6.93
CA SER A 640 -27.12 8.34 7.61
C SER A 640 -26.51 8.45 9.01
N PRO A 641 -27.06 7.76 10.04
CA PRO A 641 -26.36 7.64 11.31
C PRO A 641 -25.02 6.93 11.17
N HIS A 642 -24.85 6.08 10.14
CA HIS A 642 -23.64 5.30 9.87
C HIS A 642 -22.62 6.00 8.95
N TYR A 643 -22.66 7.34 8.85
CA TYR A 643 -21.70 8.10 8.05
C TYR A 643 -20.32 8.21 8.71
N ALA A 644 -20.29 8.26 10.05
CA ALA A 644 -19.11 8.58 10.85
C ALA A 644 -19.12 7.96 12.27
N ASP A 645 -19.99 6.98 12.52
CA ASP A 645 -20.25 6.42 13.85
C ASP A 645 -19.13 5.51 14.40
N MET A 646 -18.24 5.02 13.53
CA MET A 646 -17.10 4.19 13.94
C MET A 646 -15.83 5.01 14.25
N VAL A 647 -15.77 6.30 13.86
CA VAL A 647 -14.62 7.19 14.15
C VAL A 647 -14.22 7.21 15.63
N PRO A 648 -15.13 7.25 16.63
CA PRO A 648 -14.74 7.19 18.04
C PRO A 648 -14.06 5.88 18.45
N LEU A 649 -14.46 4.74 17.86
CA LEU A 649 -13.83 3.43 18.10
C LEU A 649 -12.44 3.39 17.44
N TRP A 650 -12.35 3.82 16.19
CA TRP A 650 -11.09 3.91 15.44
C TRP A 650 -10.04 4.77 16.15
N LEU A 651 -10.46 5.93 16.67
CA LEU A 651 -9.60 6.85 17.44
C LEU A 651 -9.11 6.22 18.75
N ALA A 652 -9.90 5.33 19.37
CA ALA A 652 -9.58 4.67 20.63
C ALA A 652 -8.84 3.32 20.47
N GLY A 653 -8.71 2.79 19.25
CA GLY A 653 -8.21 1.42 19.02
C GLY A 653 -9.20 0.33 19.45
N GLU A 654 -10.49 0.67 19.50
CA GLU A 654 -11.56 -0.24 19.89
C GLU A 654 -12.21 -0.90 18.67
N HIS A 655 -12.81 -2.06 18.91
CA HIS A 655 -13.46 -2.90 17.91
C HIS A 655 -14.88 -3.24 18.38
N HIS A 656 -15.78 -3.51 17.44
CA HIS A 656 -17.10 -4.06 17.74
C HIS A 656 -17.15 -5.58 17.44
N PRO A 657 -18.04 -6.36 18.07
CA PRO A 657 -18.19 -7.78 17.76
C PRO A 657 -18.80 -8.01 16.38
N LEU A 658 -18.53 -9.17 15.78
CA LEU A 658 -19.08 -9.64 14.51
C LEU A 658 -20.03 -10.83 14.75
N PRO A 659 -21.35 -10.61 14.94
CA PRO A 659 -22.30 -11.68 15.25
C PRO A 659 -22.34 -12.75 14.15
N TRP A 660 -22.05 -14.00 14.49
CA TRP A 660 -21.89 -15.07 13.48
C TRP A 660 -23.11 -15.98 13.35
N ALA A 661 -23.61 -16.56 14.45
CA ALA A 661 -24.82 -17.37 14.36
C ALA A 661 -26.05 -16.51 14.07
N ARG A 662 -26.97 -17.01 13.24
CA ARG A 662 -28.20 -16.31 12.85
C ARG A 662 -29.02 -15.80 14.05
N ALA A 663 -29.00 -16.51 15.17
CA ALA A 663 -29.66 -16.08 16.40
C ALA A 663 -29.03 -14.80 17.00
N GLN A 664 -27.70 -14.69 16.99
CA GLN A 664 -26.99 -13.48 17.42
C GLN A 664 -27.23 -12.32 16.45
N VAL A 665 -27.14 -12.56 15.13
CA VAL A 665 -27.39 -11.54 14.09
C VAL A 665 -28.79 -10.94 14.26
N LEU A 666 -29.81 -11.78 14.47
CA LEU A 666 -31.19 -11.33 14.70
C LEU A 666 -31.38 -10.64 16.07
N ALA A 667 -30.58 -10.96 17.08
CA ALA A 667 -30.61 -10.28 18.38
C ALA A 667 -29.89 -8.92 18.37
N ALA A 668 -28.87 -8.75 17.53
CA ALA A 668 -28.13 -7.51 17.33
C ALA A 668 -28.76 -6.57 16.27
N ALA A 669 -29.73 -7.06 15.48
CA ALA A 669 -30.32 -6.33 14.37
C ALA A 669 -31.10 -5.08 14.81
N LEU A 670 -30.57 -3.90 14.49
CA LEU A 670 -31.25 -2.61 14.68
C LEU A 670 -32.39 -2.39 13.66
N HIS A 671 -32.22 -2.92 12.44
CA HIS A 671 -33.11 -2.74 11.30
C HIS A 671 -33.25 -4.05 10.51
N HIS A 672 -34.37 -4.22 9.79
CA HIS A 672 -34.61 -5.36 8.90
C HIS A 672 -35.21 -4.86 7.59
N LEU A 673 -34.58 -5.23 6.47
CA LEU A 673 -35.03 -4.90 5.11
C LEU A 673 -35.28 -6.20 4.35
N GLN A 674 -36.54 -6.47 3.99
CA GLN A 674 -36.90 -7.58 3.13
C GLN A 674 -36.85 -7.13 1.67
N LEU A 675 -35.95 -7.70 0.87
CA LEU A 675 -35.90 -7.51 -0.58
C LEU A 675 -36.69 -8.61 -1.28
N SER A 676 -37.61 -8.24 -2.16
CA SER A 676 -38.34 -9.16 -3.04
C SER A 676 -37.92 -8.92 -4.49
N PRO A 677 -37.42 -9.94 -5.21
CA PRO A 677 -37.12 -9.80 -6.64
C PRO A 677 -38.36 -9.38 -7.44
N LYS A 678 -38.18 -8.48 -8.41
CA LYS A 678 -39.17 -8.27 -9.48
C LYS A 678 -39.16 -9.53 -10.35
N THR A 679 -40.29 -10.22 -10.44
CA THR A 679 -40.52 -11.42 -11.28
C THR A 679 -40.70 -11.06 -12.74
#